data_AF-A0A1Y1Q7S2-F1
#
_entry.id   AF-A0A1Y1Q7S2-F1
#
_cell.length_a   1.000
_cell.length_b   1.000
_cell.length_c   1.000
_cell.angle_alpha   90.00
_cell.angle_beta   90.00
_cell.angle_gamma   90.00
#
_symmetry.space_group_name_H-M   'P 1'
#
loop_
_entity.id
_entity.type
_entity.pdbx_description
1 polymer ?
#
loop_
_entity_poly.entity_id
_entity_poly.type
_entity_poly.pdbx_seq_one_letter_code
_entity_poly.pdbx_strand_id
1 'polypeptide(L)'
;MGFESAFVRVFDGNPEQGGVFKGTAFFIRPQQLLTARHVVDMCMNGVFLRMPDGGMLLIPPAQIERFERDIATLHTPLSFDVFPIMLATLPPTFEDAVKLCGFFDAQQSLHQRPSNISGYVNVQHTWNIADGVKPGMSGGAVMREGELVGIIQARDEESKIITYCIPIDEIRACLGEVLEDLDRATDHNPELLRAATVFVGRQDELAHLKAALLGDSRSPVAITALHGMAGVGKSWLADHFFATHRQHFPGGYQRLVLNAENPSSADLLLADLTERLQIAVPKQALPRHLQARLQQPRTLVHLENVDSDAAATVAAQFCQVLPGCAVVLSGRLDNFGASQHWQQVSLKPFLRADARAQLLAELAWINDTVIAEDDANKLVQVLGGLPLAIHLAAGYLAAGYSVDEFLHELHATGFDLPPEDATDGLYTRDQARAVLHSTFQLSLRLLAEQSSKRRITDAHQVFTCLGFAPVTGFGLSMAAALTAQDEGACRSLLHLAKKLSLIELTQPQPPRWVLHPLLADYLRQQTSDSGCQERLHRWFMQRLPEPSTTEEGAPPDYRAWHELNTEHAALSEWLISINSEQHTTVECAGSQYALRNGPFAHWMVFCQQALINTSMNDEQRSNLLFTLAYVAQSSGNMDTALQTAEAKYQLDHARGNEREATLAKKAKSPTFSKHADNSTKLCASDNRKNCPSMNGSARCVKSPSPKAKSPTFSKHADNSTKLCASVPKTNCPSWNGS
;
A
#
# COMPACT_ATOMS: atom_id res chain seq x y z
N MET A 1 -25.36 5.32 7.72
CA MET A 1 -26.21 4.21 8.22
C MET A 1 -25.40 3.33 9.19
N GLY A 2 -26.04 2.54 10.08
CA GLY A 2 -25.33 1.70 11.05
C GLY A 2 -24.87 0.34 10.49
N PHE A 3 -24.02 -0.40 11.22
CA PHE A 3 -23.45 -1.71 10.81
C PHE A 3 -24.46 -2.72 10.23
N GLU A 4 -25.68 -2.76 10.76
CA GLU A 4 -26.72 -3.69 10.29
C GLU A 4 -27.16 -3.42 8.85
N SER A 5 -26.99 -2.20 8.35
CA SER A 5 -27.29 -1.84 6.95
C SER A 5 -26.37 -2.51 5.94
N ALA A 6 -25.25 -3.09 6.38
CA ALA A 6 -24.36 -3.85 5.51
C ALA A 6 -24.93 -5.23 5.14
N PHE A 7 -25.98 -5.72 5.81
CA PHE A 7 -26.47 -7.09 5.63
C PHE A 7 -27.81 -7.11 4.90
N VAL A 8 -27.94 -8.04 3.96
CA VAL A 8 -29.16 -8.25 3.18
C VAL A 8 -29.60 -9.71 3.23
N ARG A 9 -30.90 -9.93 3.02
CA ARG A 9 -31.46 -11.28 2.90
C ARG A 9 -31.45 -11.71 1.44
N VAL A 10 -31.05 -12.95 1.22
CA VAL A 10 -30.95 -13.59 -0.10
C VAL A 10 -32.16 -14.50 -0.32
N PHE A 11 -32.85 -14.31 -1.45
CA PHE A 11 -34.02 -15.09 -1.84
C PHE A 11 -33.89 -15.66 -3.25
N ASP A 12 -34.49 -16.83 -3.42
CA ASP A 12 -34.75 -17.50 -4.69
C ASP A 12 -36.19 -17.20 -5.11
N GLY A 13 -36.34 -16.40 -6.16
CA GLY A 13 -37.61 -15.80 -6.55
C GLY A 13 -37.98 -14.55 -5.75
N ASN A 14 -38.95 -13.79 -6.25
CA ASN A 14 -39.39 -12.55 -5.61
C ASN A 14 -40.09 -12.86 -4.27
N PRO A 15 -39.62 -12.34 -3.12
CA PRO A 15 -40.22 -12.58 -1.81
C PRO A 15 -41.69 -12.17 -1.72
N GLU A 16 -42.09 -11.12 -2.44
CA GLU A 16 -43.49 -10.66 -2.50
C GLU A 16 -44.39 -11.62 -3.29
N GLN A 17 -43.81 -12.54 -4.05
CA GLN A 17 -44.48 -13.55 -4.86
C GLN A 17 -44.18 -14.98 -4.37
N GLY A 18 -43.82 -15.14 -3.09
CA GLY A 18 -43.56 -16.45 -2.49
C GLY A 18 -42.12 -16.97 -2.67
N GLY A 19 -41.17 -16.08 -2.98
CA GLY A 19 -39.75 -16.41 -3.03
C GLY A 19 -39.21 -17.00 -1.72
N VAL A 20 -38.30 -17.95 -1.84
CA VAL A 20 -37.78 -18.74 -0.71
C VAL A 20 -36.50 -18.11 -0.18
N PHE A 21 -36.45 -17.84 1.12
CA PHE A 21 -35.24 -17.36 1.79
C PHE A 21 -34.15 -18.43 1.76
N LYS A 22 -32.94 -18.05 1.31
CA LYS A 22 -31.80 -18.96 1.16
C LYS A 22 -30.67 -18.70 2.13
N GLY A 23 -30.48 -17.45 2.55
CA GLY A 23 -29.39 -17.12 3.46
C GLY A 23 -29.09 -15.63 3.55
N THR A 24 -27.87 -15.33 3.98
CA THR A 24 -27.40 -13.97 4.21
C THR A 24 -26.34 -13.58 3.17
N ALA A 25 -26.35 -12.31 2.75
CA ALA A 25 -25.22 -11.69 2.08
C ALA A 25 -24.91 -10.35 2.76
N PHE A 26 -23.71 -9.83 2.56
CA PHE A 26 -23.33 -8.54 3.12
C PHE A 26 -22.41 -7.75 2.18
N PHE A 27 -22.47 -6.44 2.29
CA PHE A 27 -21.65 -5.53 1.49
C PHE A 27 -20.21 -5.53 1.97
N ILE A 28 -19.30 -5.81 1.04
CA ILE A 28 -17.86 -5.58 1.18
C ILE A 28 -17.43 -4.31 0.43
N ARG A 29 -18.26 -3.82 -0.51
CA ARG A 29 -18.13 -2.54 -1.23
C ARG A 29 -19.52 -1.96 -1.54
N PRO A 30 -19.65 -0.66 -1.89
CA PRO A 30 -20.93 -0.05 -2.27
C PRO A 30 -21.69 -0.77 -3.40
N GLN A 31 -20.97 -1.52 -4.25
CA GLN A 31 -21.55 -2.26 -5.37
C GLN A 31 -21.29 -3.77 -5.35
N GLN A 32 -20.72 -4.31 -4.28
CA GLN A 32 -20.31 -5.71 -4.22
C GLN A 32 -20.67 -6.32 -2.87
N LEU A 33 -21.36 -7.46 -2.93
CA LEU A 33 -21.72 -8.26 -1.77
C LEU A 33 -20.99 -9.60 -1.79
N LEU A 34 -20.79 -10.15 -0.60
CA LEU A 34 -20.19 -11.46 -0.36
C LEU A 34 -21.23 -12.38 0.29
N THR A 35 -21.21 -13.65 -0.12
CA THR A 35 -22.03 -14.72 0.48
C THR A 35 -21.36 -16.09 0.24
N ALA A 36 -21.94 -17.15 0.80
CA ALA A 36 -21.52 -18.51 0.51
C ALA A 36 -22.14 -18.99 -0.81
N ARG A 37 -21.38 -19.73 -1.62
CA ARG A 37 -21.82 -20.15 -2.96
C ARG A 37 -23.11 -20.97 -2.91
N HIS A 38 -23.22 -21.89 -1.96
CA HIS A 38 -24.42 -22.73 -1.80
C HIS A 38 -25.70 -21.93 -1.51
N VAL A 39 -25.61 -20.71 -0.99
CA VAL A 39 -26.76 -19.82 -0.78
C VAL A 39 -27.38 -19.39 -2.12
N VAL A 40 -26.57 -19.32 -3.19
CA VAL A 40 -26.97 -18.81 -4.52
C VAL A 40 -26.93 -19.85 -5.63
N ASP A 41 -26.45 -21.07 -5.36
CA ASP A 41 -26.35 -22.15 -6.35
C ASP A 41 -27.71 -22.58 -6.91
N MET A 42 -28.75 -22.59 -6.09
CA MET A 42 -30.11 -22.98 -6.50
C MET A 42 -30.91 -21.85 -7.15
N CYS A 43 -30.37 -20.62 -7.20
CA CYS A 43 -31.06 -19.43 -7.71
C CYS A 43 -30.83 -19.27 -9.24
N MET A 44 -31.51 -20.10 -10.04
CA MET A 44 -31.25 -20.20 -11.49
C MET A 44 -31.56 -18.93 -12.30
N ASN A 45 -32.52 -18.11 -11.84
CA ASN A 45 -32.97 -16.90 -12.53
C ASN A 45 -32.37 -15.61 -11.95
N GLY A 46 -31.28 -15.72 -11.18
CA GLY A 46 -30.72 -14.62 -10.41
C GLY A 46 -31.22 -14.63 -8.97
N VAL A 47 -30.74 -13.66 -8.19
CA VAL A 47 -30.96 -13.59 -6.74
C VAL A 47 -31.74 -12.33 -6.39
N PHE A 48 -32.79 -12.45 -5.58
CA PHE A 48 -33.49 -11.31 -5.02
C PHE A 48 -32.88 -10.94 -3.66
N LEU A 49 -32.46 -9.68 -3.52
CA LEU A 49 -31.95 -9.10 -2.30
C LEU A 49 -33.00 -8.21 -1.66
N ARG A 50 -33.28 -8.44 -0.37
CA ARG A 50 -34.07 -7.51 0.44
C ARG A 50 -33.13 -6.56 1.17
N MET A 51 -33.17 -5.30 0.78
CA MET A 51 -32.35 -4.21 1.30
C MET A 51 -32.82 -3.79 2.71
N PRO A 52 -31.96 -3.11 3.51
CA PRO A 52 -32.30 -2.70 4.88
C PRO A 52 -33.46 -1.71 4.97
N ASP A 53 -33.65 -0.88 3.93
CA ASP A 53 -34.76 0.06 3.79
C ASP A 53 -36.08 -0.62 3.36
N GLY A 54 -36.06 -1.94 3.17
CA GLY A 54 -37.19 -2.73 2.69
C GLY A 54 -37.29 -2.83 1.18
N GLY A 55 -36.42 -2.14 0.43
CA GLY A 55 -36.34 -2.22 -1.03
C GLY A 55 -35.94 -3.59 -1.53
N MET A 56 -36.32 -3.90 -2.77
CA MET A 56 -36.01 -5.18 -3.42
C MET A 56 -35.12 -4.95 -4.64
N LEU A 57 -34.06 -5.75 -4.76
CA LEU A 57 -33.13 -5.70 -5.88
C LEU A 57 -32.93 -7.09 -6.48
N LEU A 58 -33.09 -7.21 -7.80
CA LEU A 58 -32.75 -8.43 -8.54
C LEU A 58 -31.31 -8.34 -9.06
N ILE A 59 -30.49 -9.31 -8.67
CA ILE A 59 -29.16 -9.52 -9.23
C ILE A 59 -29.26 -10.60 -10.33
N PRO A 60 -29.08 -10.25 -11.61
CA PRO A 60 -29.14 -11.22 -12.71
C PRO A 60 -27.97 -12.22 -12.63
N PRO A 61 -28.11 -13.44 -13.20
CA PRO A 61 -27.06 -14.47 -13.15
C PRO A 61 -25.68 -14.02 -13.63
N ALA A 62 -25.62 -13.12 -14.62
CA ALA A 62 -24.36 -12.59 -15.17
C ALA A 62 -23.57 -11.71 -14.17
N GLN A 63 -24.20 -11.26 -13.09
CA GLN A 63 -23.59 -10.46 -12.03
C GLN A 63 -23.30 -11.27 -10.76
N ILE A 64 -23.43 -12.59 -10.84
CA ILE A 64 -23.13 -13.52 -9.75
C ILE A 64 -21.88 -14.30 -10.13
N GLU A 65 -20.77 -13.97 -9.49
CA GLU A 65 -19.54 -14.74 -9.63
C GLU A 65 -19.52 -15.87 -8.60
N ARG A 66 -19.19 -17.08 -9.05
CA ARG A 66 -19.13 -18.27 -8.20
C ARG A 66 -17.73 -18.82 -8.25
N PHE A 67 -17.11 -18.96 -7.08
CA PHE A 67 -15.75 -19.47 -6.98
C PHE A 67 -15.76 -20.99 -6.81
N GLU A 68 -14.57 -21.61 -6.92
CA GLU A 68 -14.42 -23.05 -6.65
C GLU A 68 -14.62 -23.35 -5.17
N ARG A 69 -14.09 -22.49 -4.29
CA ARG A 69 -14.44 -22.44 -2.86
C ARG A 69 -15.92 -22.07 -2.73
N ASP A 70 -16.54 -22.43 -1.60
CA ASP A 70 -17.95 -22.13 -1.32
C ASP A 70 -18.20 -20.64 -1.01
N ILE A 71 -17.80 -19.78 -1.94
CA ILE A 71 -17.84 -18.33 -1.91
C ILE A 71 -18.51 -17.86 -3.21
N ALA A 72 -19.34 -16.83 -3.11
CA ALA A 72 -19.88 -16.12 -4.26
C ALA A 72 -19.90 -14.61 -4.00
N THR A 73 -19.69 -13.84 -5.07
CA THR A 73 -19.90 -12.39 -5.06
C THR A 73 -21.11 -12.01 -5.89
N LEU A 74 -21.83 -11.00 -5.40
CA LEU A 74 -22.97 -10.41 -6.07
C LEU A 74 -22.61 -8.98 -6.42
N HIS A 75 -22.64 -8.64 -7.71
CA HIS A 75 -22.39 -7.29 -8.20
C HIS A 75 -23.73 -6.59 -8.44
N THR A 76 -23.94 -5.46 -7.80
CA THR A 76 -25.14 -4.64 -8.04
C THR A 76 -24.85 -3.55 -9.06
N PRO A 77 -25.78 -3.24 -9.98
CA PRO A 77 -25.65 -2.11 -10.92
C PRO A 77 -25.85 -0.75 -10.24
N LEU A 78 -26.36 -0.73 -9.00
CA LEU A 78 -26.59 0.46 -8.19
C LEU A 78 -25.57 0.52 -7.05
N SER A 79 -25.04 1.72 -6.80
CA SER A 79 -24.18 2.00 -5.65
C SER A 79 -25.03 2.36 -4.43
N PHE A 80 -24.78 1.70 -3.31
CA PHE A 80 -25.50 1.96 -2.07
C PHE A 80 -24.60 2.66 -1.03
N ASP A 81 -25.17 3.60 -0.29
CA ASP A 81 -24.53 4.25 0.86
C ASP A 81 -24.63 3.33 2.09
N VAL A 82 -23.84 2.26 2.06
CA VAL A 82 -23.75 1.23 3.10
C VAL A 82 -22.41 1.30 3.80
N PHE A 83 -22.35 0.85 5.05
CA PHE A 83 -21.09 0.72 5.79
C PHE A 83 -20.39 -0.58 5.36
N PRO A 84 -19.34 -0.57 4.51
CA PRO A 84 -18.71 -1.80 4.06
C PRO A 84 -17.99 -2.48 5.22
N ILE A 85 -18.13 -3.79 5.30
CA ILE A 85 -17.43 -4.60 6.30
C ILE A 85 -15.96 -4.70 5.90
N MET A 86 -15.06 -4.31 6.80
CA MET A 86 -13.61 -4.42 6.56
C MET A 86 -13.13 -5.83 6.57
N LEU A 87 -12.08 -6.10 5.82
CA LEU A 87 -11.47 -7.41 5.69
C LEU A 87 -10.28 -7.50 6.63
N ALA A 88 -10.27 -8.49 7.51
CA ALA A 88 -9.17 -8.69 8.45
C ALA A 88 -7.88 -9.03 7.70
N THR A 89 -6.76 -8.49 8.17
CA THR A 89 -5.44 -8.75 7.59
C THR A 89 -4.96 -10.17 7.79
N LEU A 90 -5.33 -10.79 8.92
CA LEU A 90 -4.91 -12.14 9.31
C LEU A 90 -6.10 -13.10 9.37
N PRO A 91 -5.93 -14.36 8.96
CA PRO A 91 -6.94 -15.40 9.15
C PRO A 91 -7.28 -15.62 10.63
N PRO A 92 -8.42 -16.27 10.91
CA PRO A 92 -8.74 -16.69 12.26
C PRO A 92 -7.73 -17.73 12.74
N THR A 93 -7.43 -17.71 14.04
CA THR A 93 -6.59 -18.69 14.73
C THR A 93 -7.38 -19.46 15.79
N PHE A 94 -6.81 -20.53 16.34
CA PHE A 94 -7.46 -21.33 17.38
C PHE A 94 -7.75 -20.45 18.62
N GLU A 95 -8.94 -20.60 19.21
CA GLU A 95 -9.45 -19.80 20.33
C GLU A 95 -9.73 -18.32 20.06
N ASP A 96 -9.64 -17.85 18.81
CA ASP A 96 -10.04 -16.47 18.47
C ASP A 96 -11.49 -16.20 18.88
N ALA A 97 -11.69 -15.12 19.64
CA ALA A 97 -13.00 -14.60 19.98
C ALA A 97 -13.62 -13.89 18.78
N VAL A 98 -14.75 -14.41 18.31
CA VAL A 98 -15.43 -13.93 17.10
C VAL A 98 -16.90 -13.62 17.36
N LYS A 99 -17.50 -12.82 16.49
CA LYS A 99 -18.94 -12.54 16.45
C LYS A 99 -19.51 -12.99 15.11
N LEU A 100 -20.53 -13.83 15.16
CA LEU A 100 -21.24 -14.35 13.99
C LEU A 100 -22.43 -13.44 13.68
N CYS A 101 -22.52 -12.95 12.44
CA CYS A 101 -23.52 -12.00 11.99
C CYS A 101 -24.32 -12.55 10.79
N GLY A 102 -25.63 -12.69 10.93
CA GLY A 102 -26.50 -13.17 9.84
C GLY A 102 -27.99 -13.27 10.21
N PHE A 103 -28.84 -13.56 9.23
CA PHE A 103 -30.29 -13.71 9.45
C PHE A 103 -30.66 -15.16 9.71
N PHE A 104 -31.55 -15.43 10.67
CA PHE A 104 -32.07 -16.79 10.87
C PHE A 104 -33.13 -17.18 9.83
N ASP A 105 -33.95 -16.22 9.42
CA ASP A 105 -35.08 -16.39 8.53
C ASP A 105 -35.43 -15.09 7.79
N ALA A 106 -36.51 -15.14 7.00
CA ALA A 106 -36.98 -14.02 6.18
C ALA A 106 -37.50 -12.80 6.98
N GLN A 107 -37.77 -12.94 8.28
CA GLN A 107 -38.57 -12.00 9.07
C GLN A 107 -37.78 -11.37 10.22
N GLN A 108 -36.98 -12.15 10.93
CA GLN A 108 -36.25 -11.69 12.12
C GLN A 108 -35.11 -10.73 11.75
N SER A 109 -34.78 -9.81 12.65
CA SER A 109 -33.66 -8.85 12.50
C SER A 109 -32.31 -9.56 12.38
N LEU A 110 -31.26 -8.79 12.04
CA LEU A 110 -29.89 -9.32 11.98
C LEU A 110 -29.51 -9.89 13.35
N HIS A 111 -29.04 -11.14 13.38
CA HIS A 111 -28.55 -11.77 14.61
C HIS A 111 -27.05 -11.60 14.70
N GLN A 112 -26.58 -11.21 15.89
CA GLN A 112 -25.17 -11.05 16.24
C GLN A 112 -24.87 -11.90 17.48
N ARG A 113 -24.03 -12.94 17.34
CA ARG A 113 -23.75 -13.89 18.44
C ARG A 113 -22.25 -14.03 18.68
N PRO A 114 -21.73 -13.85 19.91
CA PRO A 114 -20.35 -14.16 20.24
C PRO A 114 -20.10 -15.68 20.22
N SER A 115 -18.94 -16.09 19.76
CA SER A 115 -18.46 -17.49 19.71
C SER A 115 -16.94 -17.52 19.62
N ASN A 116 -16.33 -18.70 19.65
CA ASN A 116 -14.88 -18.87 19.46
C ASN A 116 -14.57 -19.85 18.32
N ILE A 117 -13.40 -19.67 17.71
CA ILE A 117 -12.81 -20.62 16.77
C ILE A 117 -12.32 -21.85 17.53
N SER A 118 -12.83 -23.04 17.19
CA SER A 118 -12.67 -24.27 18.00
C SER A 118 -11.79 -25.35 17.38
N GLY A 119 -11.35 -25.18 16.12
CA GLY A 119 -10.45 -26.14 15.49
C GLY A 119 -10.24 -25.89 14.00
N TYR A 120 -9.19 -26.49 13.45
CA TYR A 120 -8.83 -26.34 12.04
C TYR A 120 -9.12 -27.62 11.25
N VAL A 121 -9.72 -27.48 10.07
CA VAL A 121 -10.11 -28.57 9.16
C VAL A 121 -9.27 -28.49 7.89
N ASN A 122 -8.29 -29.38 7.80
CA ASN A 122 -7.20 -29.29 6.83
C ASN A 122 -7.62 -29.58 5.37
N VAL A 123 -8.66 -30.39 5.14
CA VAL A 123 -9.07 -30.84 3.79
C VAL A 123 -9.59 -29.69 2.92
N GLN A 124 -10.02 -28.59 3.54
CA GLN A 124 -10.69 -27.47 2.88
C GLN A 124 -10.23 -26.09 3.39
N HIS A 125 -9.12 -26.04 4.14
CA HIS A 125 -8.60 -24.83 4.78
C HIS A 125 -9.71 -24.01 5.46
N THR A 126 -10.30 -24.58 6.51
CA THR A 126 -11.52 -24.03 7.12
C THR A 126 -11.50 -24.24 8.62
N TRP A 127 -12.18 -23.36 9.35
CA TRP A 127 -12.18 -23.39 10.80
C TRP A 127 -13.53 -23.81 11.36
N ASN A 128 -13.53 -24.67 12.37
CA ASN A 128 -14.71 -24.97 13.17
C ASN A 128 -15.01 -23.79 14.10
N ILE A 129 -16.29 -23.51 14.27
CA ILE A 129 -16.78 -22.58 15.28
C ILE A 129 -17.43 -23.40 16.40
N ALA A 130 -17.20 -23.01 17.65
CA ALA A 130 -17.68 -23.75 18.84
C ALA A 130 -19.21 -23.91 18.87
N ASP A 131 -19.95 -22.92 18.38
CA ASP A 131 -21.40 -22.88 18.37
C ASP A 131 -22.00 -23.23 16.99
N GLY A 132 -23.05 -24.06 16.98
CA GLY A 132 -23.89 -24.28 15.80
C GLY A 132 -24.85 -23.11 15.53
N VAL A 133 -24.94 -22.66 14.27
CA VAL A 133 -25.87 -21.60 13.82
C VAL A 133 -26.90 -22.13 12.82
N LYS A 134 -28.10 -21.55 12.81
CA LYS A 134 -29.14 -21.99 11.86
C LYS A 134 -28.67 -21.82 10.40
N PRO A 135 -29.10 -22.71 9.48
CA PRO A 135 -28.73 -22.64 8.06
C PRO A 135 -28.97 -21.29 7.39
N GLY A 136 -29.97 -20.51 7.82
CA GLY A 136 -30.22 -19.16 7.31
C GLY A 136 -29.06 -18.18 7.50
N MET A 137 -28.19 -18.41 8.49
CA MET A 137 -27.00 -17.56 8.71
C MET A 137 -25.86 -17.88 7.75
N SER A 138 -25.95 -18.95 6.95
CA SER A 138 -24.96 -19.23 5.91
C SER A 138 -24.82 -18.03 4.97
N GLY A 139 -23.57 -17.75 4.58
CA GLY A 139 -23.21 -16.55 3.83
C GLY A 139 -23.09 -15.28 4.68
N GLY A 140 -23.38 -15.34 5.98
CA GLY A 140 -23.15 -14.27 6.93
C GLY A 140 -21.66 -14.08 7.29
N ALA A 141 -21.37 -13.04 8.07
CA ALA A 141 -20.00 -12.62 8.40
C ALA A 141 -19.52 -13.22 9.73
N VAL A 142 -18.25 -13.64 9.77
CA VAL A 142 -17.52 -13.95 11.00
C VAL A 142 -16.58 -12.79 11.29
N MET A 143 -16.77 -12.13 12.44
CA MET A 143 -16.13 -10.86 12.77
C MET A 143 -15.16 -11.00 13.96
N ARG A 144 -13.95 -10.44 13.86
CA ARG A 144 -12.99 -10.25 14.97
C ARG A 144 -12.69 -8.77 15.08
N GLU A 145 -12.94 -8.18 16.25
CA GLU A 145 -12.67 -6.74 16.52
C GLU A 145 -13.28 -5.75 15.49
N GLY A 146 -14.37 -6.12 14.82
CA GLY A 146 -15.02 -5.28 13.81
C GLY A 146 -14.53 -5.50 12.37
N GLU A 147 -13.60 -6.44 12.15
CA GLU A 147 -13.11 -6.87 10.85
C GLU A 147 -13.64 -8.27 10.49
N LEU A 148 -13.82 -8.54 9.19
CA LEU A 148 -14.23 -9.81 8.62
C LEU A 148 -13.05 -10.77 8.62
N VAL A 149 -13.12 -11.82 9.43
CA VAL A 149 -12.15 -12.92 9.43
C VAL A 149 -12.63 -14.14 8.65
N GLY A 150 -13.90 -14.17 8.23
CA GLY A 150 -14.40 -15.24 7.37
C GLY A 150 -15.90 -15.18 7.08
N ILE A 151 -16.39 -16.14 6.28
CA ILE A 151 -17.81 -16.33 5.95
C ILE A 151 -18.35 -17.55 6.71
N ILE A 152 -19.58 -17.43 7.22
CA ILE A 152 -20.32 -18.51 7.86
C ILE A 152 -20.71 -19.55 6.81
N GLN A 153 -20.29 -20.79 7.03
CA GLN A 153 -20.76 -21.96 6.30
C GLN A 153 -21.43 -22.92 7.30
N ALA A 154 -22.75 -22.83 7.43
CA ALA A 154 -23.52 -23.75 8.26
C ALA A 154 -23.89 -25.00 7.45
N ARG A 155 -23.56 -26.19 7.98
CA ARG A 155 -23.92 -27.48 7.39
C ARG A 155 -24.77 -28.30 8.36
N ASP A 156 -25.75 -29.00 7.80
CA ASP A 156 -26.53 -30.00 8.53
C ASP A 156 -25.98 -31.39 8.20
N GLU A 157 -25.12 -31.91 9.07
CA GLU A 157 -24.59 -33.28 8.93
C GLU A 157 -25.41 -34.21 9.84
N GLU A 158 -26.24 -35.04 9.22
CA GLU A 158 -27.01 -36.15 9.83
C GLU A 158 -27.70 -35.83 11.18
N SER A 159 -28.17 -34.58 11.41
CA SER A 159 -28.85 -34.05 12.61
C SER A 159 -28.02 -33.36 13.69
N LYS A 160 -26.79 -32.92 13.39
CA LYS A 160 -26.08 -31.88 14.15
C LYS A 160 -25.65 -30.72 13.23
N ILE A 161 -26.09 -29.51 13.58
CA ILE A 161 -25.67 -28.29 12.90
C ILE A 161 -24.22 -28.00 13.28
N ILE A 162 -23.32 -28.09 12.30
CA ILE A 162 -21.91 -27.70 12.43
C ILE A 162 -21.71 -26.37 11.70
N THR A 163 -20.98 -25.46 12.33
CA THR A 163 -20.66 -24.16 11.74
C THR A 163 -19.19 -24.08 11.43
N TYR A 164 -18.92 -23.85 10.16
CA TYR A 164 -17.59 -23.63 9.63
C TYR A 164 -17.39 -22.15 9.31
N CYS A 165 -16.14 -21.72 9.34
CA CYS A 165 -15.67 -20.41 8.93
C CYS A 165 -14.71 -20.60 7.75
N ILE A 166 -15.13 -20.14 6.58
CA ILE A 166 -14.24 -20.02 5.42
C ILE A 166 -13.36 -18.79 5.69
N PRO A 167 -12.05 -18.95 5.90
CA PRO A 167 -11.21 -17.90 6.44
C PRO A 167 -10.90 -16.80 5.42
N ILE A 168 -10.44 -15.65 5.92
CA ILE A 168 -10.23 -14.43 5.12
C ILE A 168 -9.19 -14.58 4.01
N ASP A 169 -8.21 -15.45 4.17
CA ASP A 169 -7.22 -15.80 3.17
C ASP A 169 -7.82 -16.60 2.00
N GLU A 170 -8.74 -17.54 2.25
CA GLU A 170 -9.53 -18.19 1.19
C GLU A 170 -10.42 -17.20 0.44
N ILE A 171 -11.03 -16.26 1.18
CA ILE A 171 -11.84 -15.19 0.60
C ILE A 171 -10.99 -14.31 -0.30
N ARG A 172 -9.81 -13.89 0.17
CA ARG A 172 -8.85 -13.12 -0.63
C ARG A 172 -8.34 -13.88 -1.84
N ALA A 173 -7.99 -15.16 -1.68
CA ALA A 173 -7.55 -16.00 -2.78
C ALA A 173 -8.62 -16.11 -3.88
N CYS A 174 -9.90 -16.21 -3.51
CA CYS A 174 -11.01 -16.25 -4.46
C CYS A 174 -11.22 -14.91 -5.16
N LEU A 175 -11.16 -13.80 -4.42
CA LEU A 175 -11.39 -12.46 -4.96
C LEU A 175 -10.18 -11.92 -5.76
N GLY A 176 -9.08 -12.69 -5.84
CA GLY A 176 -7.77 -12.20 -6.25
C GLY A 176 -7.20 -11.25 -5.19
N GLU A 177 -5.92 -10.88 -5.28
CA GLU A 177 -5.34 -9.76 -4.50
C GLU A 177 -5.92 -8.40 -4.92
N VAL A 178 -7.24 -8.30 -4.89
CA VAL A 178 -8.09 -7.20 -5.33
C VAL A 178 -9.01 -6.86 -4.16
N LEU A 179 -8.50 -6.94 -2.94
CA LEU A 179 -9.20 -6.59 -1.70
C LEU A 179 -8.37 -5.67 -0.82
N GLU A 180 -7.55 -4.83 -1.44
CA GLU A 180 -7.14 -3.59 -0.78
C GLU A 180 -8.18 -2.51 -1.08
N ASP A 181 -8.79 -2.04 0.00
CA ASP A 181 -9.79 -0.99 0.05
C ASP A 181 -9.25 0.33 -0.52
N LEU A 182 -9.56 0.57 -1.79
CA LEU A 182 -9.57 1.91 -2.40
C LEU A 182 -10.66 2.84 -1.83
N ASP A 183 -11.43 2.41 -0.83
CA ASP A 183 -12.51 3.19 -0.20
C ASP A 183 -12.27 3.54 1.29
N ARG A 184 -11.07 3.32 1.85
CA ARG A 184 -10.73 3.81 3.22
C ARG A 184 -9.44 4.65 3.35
N ALA A 185 -8.67 4.85 2.29
CA ALA A 185 -7.47 5.71 2.36
C ALA A 185 -7.75 7.22 2.25
N THR A 186 -8.96 7.64 1.85
CA THR A 186 -9.26 9.07 1.61
C THR A 186 -9.88 9.82 2.80
N ASP A 187 -10.34 9.11 3.83
CA ASP A 187 -10.95 9.72 5.04
C ASP A 187 -9.97 9.86 6.23
N HIS A 188 -8.77 9.26 6.12
CA HIS A 188 -7.72 9.34 7.14
C HIS A 188 -6.37 9.79 6.61
N ASN A 189 -6.30 10.38 5.42
CA ASN A 189 -5.09 11.09 5.00
C ASN A 189 -5.08 12.46 5.68
N PRO A 190 -4.29 12.65 6.77
CA PRO A 190 -4.28 13.90 7.51
C PRO A 190 -3.80 15.06 6.66
N GLU A 191 -2.98 14.81 5.62
CA GLU A 191 -2.54 15.84 4.70
C GLU A 191 -3.64 16.26 3.73
N LEU A 192 -4.56 15.38 3.30
CA LEU A 192 -5.73 15.83 2.52
C LEU A 192 -6.74 16.58 3.38
N LEU A 193 -6.86 16.25 4.67
CA LEU A 193 -7.67 17.03 5.61
C LEU A 193 -7.04 18.42 5.80
N ARG A 194 -5.73 18.47 6.06
CA ARG A 194 -4.97 19.71 6.18
C ARG A 194 -5.04 20.53 4.89
N ALA A 195 -4.91 19.90 3.73
CA ALA A 195 -5.05 20.58 2.44
C ALA A 195 -6.45 21.20 2.30
N ALA A 196 -7.51 20.56 2.79
CA ALA A 196 -8.85 21.14 2.77
C ALA A 196 -9.02 22.34 3.71
N THR A 197 -8.33 22.38 4.84
CA THR A 197 -8.54 23.39 5.92
C THR A 197 -7.49 24.50 5.97
N VAL A 198 -6.24 24.20 5.60
CA VAL A 198 -5.06 25.08 5.62
C VAL A 198 -4.70 25.45 4.18
N PHE A 199 -5.48 26.34 3.59
CA PHE A 199 -5.24 26.82 2.23
C PHE A 199 -5.47 28.33 2.15
N VAL A 200 -4.45 29.05 1.70
CA VAL A 200 -4.45 30.52 1.65
C VAL A 200 -4.12 31.02 0.25
N GLY A 201 -4.81 32.08 -0.16
CA GLY A 201 -4.62 32.69 -1.47
C GLY A 201 -5.04 31.76 -2.61
N ARG A 202 -4.38 31.93 -3.77
CA ARG A 202 -4.50 31.06 -4.96
C ARG A 202 -5.89 30.90 -5.57
N GLN A 203 -6.80 31.82 -5.32
CA GLN A 203 -8.18 31.69 -5.80
C GLN A 203 -8.26 31.71 -7.32
N ASP A 204 -7.42 32.51 -7.98
CA ASP A 204 -7.34 32.57 -9.44
C ASP A 204 -6.77 31.26 -10.02
N GLU A 205 -5.67 30.75 -9.45
CA GLU A 205 -5.07 29.48 -9.87
C GLU A 205 -6.01 28.28 -9.63
N LEU A 206 -6.75 28.28 -8.52
CA LEU A 206 -7.76 27.27 -8.22
C LEU A 206 -8.96 27.37 -9.19
N ALA A 207 -9.39 28.58 -9.53
CA ALA A 207 -10.43 28.80 -10.53
C ALA A 207 -10.01 28.31 -11.92
N HIS A 208 -8.74 28.51 -12.30
CA HIS A 208 -8.19 27.96 -13.54
C HIS A 208 -8.16 26.42 -13.52
N LEU A 209 -7.71 25.80 -12.42
CA LEU A 209 -7.77 24.34 -12.28
C LEU A 209 -9.20 23.83 -12.37
N LYS A 210 -10.14 24.51 -11.72
CA LYS A 210 -11.56 24.17 -11.78
C LYS A 210 -12.12 24.26 -13.20
N ALA A 211 -11.83 25.33 -13.92
CA ALA A 211 -12.26 25.51 -15.30
C ALA A 211 -11.67 24.43 -16.22
N ALA A 212 -10.39 24.10 -16.05
CA ALA A 212 -9.71 23.11 -16.86
C ALA A 212 -10.13 21.67 -16.55
N LEU A 213 -10.29 21.32 -15.26
CA LEU A 213 -10.60 19.96 -14.82
C LEU A 213 -12.09 19.68 -14.70
N LEU A 214 -12.96 20.68 -14.50
CA LEU A 214 -14.41 20.46 -14.40
C LEU A 214 -15.20 21.03 -15.58
N GLY A 215 -14.56 21.81 -16.46
CA GLY A 215 -15.17 22.30 -17.69
C GLY A 215 -15.14 21.29 -18.83
N ASP A 216 -15.42 21.77 -20.05
CA ASP A 216 -15.49 20.93 -21.25
C ASP A 216 -14.10 20.49 -21.76
N SER A 217 -13.04 21.16 -21.29
CA SER A 217 -11.67 20.78 -21.65
C SER A 217 -11.33 19.39 -21.11
N ARG A 218 -10.72 18.58 -21.96
CA ARG A 218 -10.30 17.20 -21.66
C ARG A 218 -8.78 17.02 -21.73
N SER A 219 -8.04 18.13 -21.75
CA SER A 219 -6.57 18.13 -21.75
C SER A 219 -6.02 18.01 -20.32
N PRO A 220 -4.84 17.38 -20.14
CA PRO A 220 -4.08 17.50 -18.90
C PRO A 220 -3.85 18.96 -18.49
N VAL A 221 -3.63 19.17 -17.19
CA VAL A 221 -3.25 20.47 -16.63
C VAL A 221 -1.85 20.41 -16.05
N ALA A 222 -0.97 21.29 -16.49
CA ALA A 222 0.38 21.44 -15.95
C ALA A 222 0.42 22.58 -14.92
N ILE A 223 0.65 22.24 -13.65
CA ILE A 223 0.96 23.18 -12.59
C ILE A 223 2.47 23.40 -12.59
N THR A 224 2.89 24.59 -13.01
CA THR A 224 4.30 24.97 -13.10
C THR A 224 4.64 26.03 -12.05
N ALA A 225 5.91 26.12 -11.69
CA ALA A 225 6.40 27.26 -10.93
C ALA A 225 6.95 28.29 -11.91
N LEU A 226 6.67 29.58 -11.68
CA LEU A 226 7.30 30.65 -12.45
C LEU A 226 8.82 30.61 -12.23
N HIS A 227 9.62 30.67 -13.30
CA HIS A 227 11.09 30.61 -13.24
C HIS A 227 11.63 29.34 -12.55
N GLY A 228 10.86 28.25 -12.56
CA GLY A 228 11.22 26.97 -11.95
C GLY A 228 11.45 26.98 -10.43
N MET A 229 10.83 27.90 -9.70
CA MET A 229 10.97 27.97 -8.24
C MET A 229 10.48 26.70 -7.53
N ALA A 230 11.17 26.35 -6.46
CA ALA A 230 10.82 25.22 -5.62
C ALA A 230 10.09 25.68 -4.35
N GLY A 231 9.29 24.79 -3.74
CA GLY A 231 8.57 25.11 -2.49
C GLY A 231 7.38 26.06 -2.63
N VAL A 232 6.95 26.41 -3.86
CA VAL A 232 5.83 27.34 -4.14
C VAL A 232 4.42 26.73 -3.97
N GLY A 233 4.31 25.46 -3.56
CA GLY A 233 3.01 24.82 -3.27
C GLY A 233 2.29 24.18 -4.47
N LYS A 234 3.03 23.68 -5.49
CA LYS A 234 2.43 23.03 -6.67
C LYS A 234 1.59 21.80 -6.31
N SER A 235 2.17 20.86 -5.56
CA SER A 235 1.46 19.65 -5.12
C SER A 235 0.33 20.00 -4.15
N TRP A 236 0.56 20.98 -3.27
CA TRP A 236 -0.46 21.48 -2.33
C TRP A 236 -1.71 22.02 -3.03
N LEU A 237 -1.54 22.73 -4.15
CA LEU A 237 -2.67 23.21 -4.96
C LEU A 237 -3.49 22.06 -5.56
N ALA A 238 -2.85 21.01 -6.07
CA ALA A 238 -3.53 19.82 -6.59
C ALA A 238 -4.28 19.07 -5.47
N ASP A 239 -3.67 18.96 -4.31
CA ASP A 239 -4.24 18.30 -3.14
C ASP A 239 -5.45 19.04 -2.59
N HIS A 240 -5.34 20.37 -2.44
CA HIS A 240 -6.47 21.21 -2.04
C HIS A 240 -7.62 21.11 -3.04
N PHE A 241 -7.31 21.17 -4.34
CA PHE A 241 -8.32 21.03 -5.39
C PHE A 241 -9.08 19.70 -5.25
N PHE A 242 -8.36 18.57 -5.13
CA PHE A 242 -9.01 17.28 -4.92
C PHE A 242 -9.82 17.26 -3.62
N ALA A 243 -9.23 17.69 -2.51
CA ALA A 243 -9.84 17.60 -1.19
C ALA A 243 -11.16 18.40 -1.09
N THR A 244 -11.24 19.54 -1.77
CA THR A 244 -12.44 20.40 -1.82
C THR A 244 -13.44 20.03 -2.93
N HIS A 245 -13.04 19.21 -3.91
CA HIS A 245 -13.87 18.81 -5.05
C HIS A 245 -14.06 17.28 -5.15
N ARG A 246 -13.87 16.53 -4.05
CA ARG A 246 -13.96 15.06 -4.01
C ARG A 246 -15.23 14.50 -4.66
N GLN A 247 -16.36 15.19 -4.51
CA GLN A 247 -17.64 14.83 -5.13
C GLN A 247 -17.61 14.72 -6.67
N HIS A 248 -16.68 15.42 -7.33
CA HIS A 248 -16.48 15.35 -8.78
C HIS A 248 -15.53 14.24 -9.21
N PHE A 249 -14.84 13.61 -8.26
CA PHE A 249 -13.89 12.53 -8.49
C PHE A 249 -14.23 11.29 -7.63
N PRO A 250 -15.41 10.68 -7.82
CA PRO A 250 -15.85 9.51 -7.05
C PRO A 250 -14.93 8.30 -7.21
N GLY A 251 -14.06 8.28 -8.23
CA GLY A 251 -13.06 7.25 -8.43
C GLY A 251 -11.74 7.49 -7.68
N GLY A 252 -11.68 8.55 -6.86
CA GLY A 252 -10.56 8.84 -5.97
C GLY A 252 -9.44 9.67 -6.60
N TYR A 253 -8.30 9.65 -5.92
CA TYR A 253 -7.09 10.42 -6.26
C TYR A 253 -5.88 9.50 -6.32
N GLN A 254 -5.21 9.48 -7.48
CA GLN A 254 -4.05 8.65 -7.74
C GLN A 254 -2.81 9.53 -7.90
N ARG A 255 -1.93 9.50 -6.89
CA ARG A 255 -0.66 10.23 -6.91
C ARG A 255 0.50 9.32 -7.33
N LEU A 256 1.21 9.73 -8.37
CA LEU A 256 2.44 9.10 -8.86
C LEU A 256 3.57 10.12 -8.73
N VAL A 257 4.73 9.71 -8.21
CA VAL A 257 5.87 10.61 -7.99
C VAL A 257 7.02 10.14 -8.86
N LEU A 258 7.54 11.03 -9.71
CA LEU A 258 8.73 10.73 -10.51
C LEU A 258 10.01 10.98 -9.74
N ASN A 259 11.00 10.13 -9.97
CA ASN A 259 12.38 10.49 -9.72
C ASN A 259 12.87 11.33 -10.91
N ALA A 260 13.16 12.62 -10.69
CA ALA A 260 13.51 13.53 -11.77
C ALA A 260 14.88 13.21 -12.41
N GLU A 261 15.80 12.60 -11.67
CA GLU A 261 17.14 12.26 -12.15
C GLU A 261 17.12 10.98 -13.00
N ASN A 262 16.32 9.99 -12.58
CA ASN A 262 16.16 8.72 -13.28
C ASN A 262 14.67 8.32 -13.32
N PRO A 263 13.86 8.95 -14.19
CA PRO A 263 12.42 8.70 -14.22
C PRO A 263 12.10 7.33 -14.79
N SER A 264 11.18 6.61 -14.13
CA SER A 264 10.58 5.37 -14.67
C SER A 264 9.96 5.63 -16.05
N SER A 265 9.95 4.62 -16.92
CA SER A 265 9.31 4.73 -18.23
C SER A 265 7.80 4.96 -18.11
N ALA A 266 7.18 5.57 -19.12
CA ALA A 266 5.73 5.76 -19.15
C ALA A 266 4.96 4.43 -19.05
N ASP A 267 5.47 3.37 -19.66
CA ASP A 267 4.91 2.01 -19.58
C ASP A 267 4.90 1.49 -18.13
N LEU A 268 5.97 1.72 -17.36
CA LEU A 268 6.03 1.31 -15.94
C LEU A 268 5.07 2.13 -15.07
N LEU A 269 4.96 3.45 -15.30
CA LEU A 269 3.99 4.28 -14.59
C LEU A 269 2.55 3.87 -14.86
N LEU A 270 2.23 3.54 -16.12
CA LEU A 270 0.92 3.02 -16.49
C LEU A 270 0.67 1.67 -15.85
N ALA A 271 1.69 0.80 -15.77
CA ALA A 271 1.58 -0.48 -15.09
C ALA A 271 1.36 -0.31 -13.58
N ASP A 272 2.07 0.59 -12.91
CA ASP A 272 1.84 0.92 -11.50
C ASP A 272 0.42 1.41 -11.26
N LEU A 273 -0.05 2.32 -12.11
CA LEU A 273 -1.42 2.81 -12.01
C LEU A 273 -2.44 1.70 -12.25
N THR A 274 -2.16 0.78 -13.17
CA THR A 274 -2.99 -0.39 -13.50
C THR A 274 -3.08 -1.36 -12.33
N GLU A 275 -1.94 -1.69 -11.71
CA GLU A 275 -1.86 -2.55 -10.52
C GLU A 275 -2.60 -1.91 -9.34
N ARG A 276 -2.37 -0.61 -9.07
CA ARG A 276 -3.09 0.14 -8.02
C ARG A 276 -4.61 0.18 -8.23
N LEU A 277 -5.04 0.26 -9.49
CA LEU A 277 -6.47 0.24 -9.85
C LEU A 277 -7.01 -1.18 -10.04
N GLN A 278 -6.18 -2.21 -9.83
CA GLN A 278 -6.50 -3.63 -9.91
C GLN A 278 -7.14 -4.03 -11.26
N ILE A 279 -6.60 -3.50 -12.35
CA ILE A 279 -7.11 -3.79 -13.70
C ILE A 279 -6.35 -5.00 -14.27
N ALA A 280 -7.04 -6.13 -14.41
CA ALA A 280 -6.49 -7.35 -14.99
C ALA A 280 -6.97 -7.55 -16.44
N VAL A 281 -6.23 -7.00 -17.41
CA VAL A 281 -6.51 -7.19 -18.85
C VAL A 281 -5.22 -7.40 -19.65
N PRO A 282 -5.28 -8.01 -20.84
CA PRO A 282 -4.12 -8.11 -21.73
C PRO A 282 -3.55 -6.73 -22.10
N LYS A 283 -2.22 -6.63 -22.27
CA LYS A 283 -1.51 -5.37 -22.55
C LYS A 283 -2.12 -4.56 -23.70
N GLN A 284 -2.60 -5.21 -24.77
CA GLN A 284 -3.20 -4.53 -25.92
C GLN A 284 -4.53 -3.86 -25.59
N ALA A 285 -5.27 -4.38 -24.61
CA ALA A 285 -6.56 -3.84 -24.17
C ALA A 285 -6.41 -2.81 -23.02
N LEU A 286 -5.21 -2.73 -22.42
CA LEU A 286 -4.96 -1.96 -21.21
C LEU A 286 -5.27 -0.46 -21.35
N PRO A 287 -4.80 0.28 -22.38
CA PRO A 287 -5.10 1.70 -22.53
C PRO A 287 -6.59 2.03 -22.44
N ARG A 288 -7.43 1.26 -23.15
CA ARG A 288 -8.88 1.48 -23.18
C ARG A 288 -9.53 1.23 -21.82
N HIS A 289 -9.15 0.15 -21.13
CA HIS A 289 -9.73 -0.19 -19.83
C HIS A 289 -9.26 0.76 -18.74
N LEU A 290 -7.99 1.16 -18.76
CA LEU A 290 -7.45 2.15 -17.86
C LEU A 290 -8.15 3.51 -18.03
N GLN A 291 -8.33 3.98 -19.27
CA GLN A 291 -9.10 5.20 -19.54
C GLN A 291 -10.55 5.09 -19.03
N ALA A 292 -11.23 3.98 -19.31
CA ALA A 292 -12.60 3.75 -18.84
C ALA A 292 -12.68 3.78 -17.30
N ARG A 293 -11.76 3.11 -16.62
CA ARG A 293 -11.69 3.04 -15.15
C ARG A 293 -11.39 4.39 -14.49
N LEU A 294 -10.61 5.24 -15.15
CA LEU A 294 -10.30 6.60 -14.68
C LEU A 294 -11.41 7.61 -15.01
N GLN A 295 -12.26 7.34 -16.00
CA GLN A 295 -13.39 8.21 -16.35
C GLN A 295 -14.68 7.81 -15.61
N GLN A 296 -14.83 6.53 -15.27
CA GLN A 296 -16.03 5.97 -14.65
C GLN A 296 -15.67 4.91 -13.60
N PRO A 297 -15.78 5.23 -12.29
CA PRO A 297 -16.02 6.57 -11.75
C PRO A 297 -14.83 7.51 -12.03
N ARG A 298 -15.09 8.82 -12.14
CA ARG A 298 -14.06 9.80 -12.47
C ARG A 298 -12.97 9.84 -11.40
N THR A 299 -11.72 9.66 -11.77
CA THR A 299 -10.53 9.65 -10.90
C THR A 299 -9.60 10.79 -11.30
N LEU A 300 -9.05 11.50 -10.31
CA LEU A 300 -7.98 12.49 -10.55
C LEU A 300 -6.63 11.78 -10.50
N VAL A 301 -5.82 11.90 -11.55
CA VAL A 301 -4.44 11.42 -11.58
C VAL A 301 -3.50 12.60 -11.43
N HIS A 302 -2.54 12.53 -10.52
CA HIS A 302 -1.52 13.55 -10.33
C HIS A 302 -0.12 12.95 -10.44
N LEU A 303 0.65 13.42 -11.42
CA LEU A 303 2.05 13.05 -11.62
C LEU A 303 2.96 14.18 -11.12
N GLU A 304 3.75 13.91 -10.07
CA GLU A 304 4.62 14.87 -9.41
C GLU A 304 6.08 14.77 -9.85
N ASN A 305 6.83 15.83 -9.55
CA ASN A 305 8.29 15.95 -9.79
C ASN A 305 8.68 15.88 -11.27
N VAL A 306 7.90 16.50 -12.15
CA VAL A 306 8.29 16.69 -13.57
C VAL A 306 9.31 17.83 -13.67
N ASP A 307 10.52 17.57 -13.16
CA ASP A 307 11.55 18.59 -12.91
C ASP A 307 12.78 18.49 -13.83
N SER A 308 12.75 17.59 -14.82
CA SER A 308 13.81 17.40 -15.84
C SER A 308 13.21 17.13 -17.23
N ASP A 309 13.95 17.40 -18.30
CA ASP A 309 13.49 17.14 -19.68
C ASP A 309 13.18 15.65 -19.92
N ALA A 310 13.94 14.76 -19.28
CA ALA A 310 13.67 13.33 -19.30
C ALA A 310 12.31 13.00 -18.64
N ALA A 311 12.04 13.56 -17.46
CA ALA A 311 10.77 13.38 -16.76
C ALA A 311 9.60 14.01 -17.56
N ALA A 312 9.81 15.16 -18.21
CA ALA A 312 8.82 15.79 -19.08
C ALA A 312 8.44 14.92 -20.28
N THR A 313 9.44 14.28 -20.89
CA THR A 313 9.24 13.35 -22.01
C THR A 313 8.39 12.16 -21.57
N VAL A 314 8.71 11.58 -20.41
CA VAL A 314 7.94 10.49 -19.79
C VAL A 314 6.50 10.93 -19.49
N ALA A 315 6.31 12.10 -18.88
CA ALA A 315 4.99 12.63 -18.55
C ALA A 315 4.12 12.86 -19.80
N ALA A 316 4.72 13.35 -20.89
CA ALA A 316 4.04 13.50 -22.18
C ALA A 316 3.60 12.16 -22.76
N GLN A 317 4.46 11.14 -22.75
CA GLN A 317 4.12 9.79 -23.19
C GLN A 317 3.02 9.16 -22.33
N PHE A 318 3.09 9.33 -21.00
CA PHE A 318 2.06 8.87 -20.07
C PHE A 318 0.68 9.48 -20.39
N CYS A 319 0.63 10.80 -20.63
CA CYS A 319 -0.62 11.50 -20.94
C CYS A 319 -1.21 11.11 -22.30
N GLN A 320 -0.40 10.73 -23.29
CA GLN A 320 -0.89 10.26 -24.60
C GLN A 320 -1.79 9.02 -24.49
N VAL A 321 -1.59 8.20 -23.46
CA VAL A 321 -2.37 6.97 -23.21
C VAL A 321 -3.63 7.24 -22.38
N LEU A 322 -3.79 8.45 -21.82
CA LEU A 322 -4.90 8.83 -20.95
C LEU A 322 -5.78 9.98 -21.50
N PRO A 323 -6.11 10.03 -22.81
CA PRO A 323 -6.97 11.07 -23.34
C PRO A 323 -8.33 11.10 -22.63
N GLY A 324 -8.81 12.29 -22.28
CA GLY A 324 -10.09 12.47 -21.60
C GLY A 324 -10.10 12.16 -20.10
N CYS A 325 -8.99 11.67 -19.54
CA CYS A 325 -8.87 11.48 -18.10
C CYS A 325 -8.50 12.81 -17.41
N ALA A 326 -8.90 12.97 -16.15
CA ALA A 326 -8.50 14.13 -15.37
C ALA A 326 -7.07 13.95 -14.88
N VAL A 327 -6.11 14.61 -15.53
CA VAL A 327 -4.68 14.50 -15.23
C VAL A 327 -4.12 15.87 -14.85
N VAL A 328 -3.45 15.92 -13.71
CA VAL A 328 -2.64 17.05 -13.25
C VAL A 328 -1.18 16.63 -13.25
N LEU A 329 -0.31 17.53 -13.68
CA LEU A 329 1.13 17.34 -13.67
C LEU A 329 1.74 18.48 -12.87
N SER A 330 2.64 18.21 -11.93
CA SER A 330 3.34 19.26 -11.20
C SER A 330 4.85 19.19 -11.43
N GLY A 331 5.45 20.33 -11.77
CA GLY A 331 6.86 20.40 -12.14
C GLY A 331 7.45 21.80 -12.10
N ARG A 332 8.78 21.89 -12.21
CA ARG A 332 9.57 23.14 -12.16
C ARG A 332 10.07 23.58 -13.53
N LEU A 333 9.69 22.89 -14.59
CA LEU A 333 10.08 23.27 -15.94
C LEU A 333 9.23 24.44 -16.44
N ASP A 334 9.89 25.49 -16.88
CA ASP A 334 9.23 26.64 -17.49
C ASP A 334 8.51 26.21 -18.77
N ASN A 335 7.29 26.74 -18.98
CA ASN A 335 6.45 26.45 -20.14
C ASN A 335 6.14 24.95 -20.36
N PHE A 336 6.26 24.10 -19.34
CA PHE A 336 5.91 22.69 -19.45
C PHE A 336 4.44 22.48 -19.83
N GLY A 337 4.19 21.65 -20.84
CA GLY A 337 2.87 21.42 -21.42
C GLY A 337 2.48 22.37 -22.56
N ALA A 338 3.24 23.44 -22.83
CA ALA A 338 2.90 24.40 -23.89
C ALA A 338 2.93 23.75 -25.28
N SER A 339 3.95 22.96 -25.56
CA SER A 339 4.09 22.25 -26.85
C SER A 339 3.06 21.14 -27.04
N GLN A 340 2.41 20.69 -25.97
CA GLN A 340 1.30 19.73 -25.98
C GLN A 340 -0.08 20.41 -25.92
N HIS A 341 -0.12 21.75 -25.93
CA HIS A 341 -1.34 22.57 -25.76
C HIS A 341 -2.12 22.24 -24.48
N TRP A 342 -1.42 21.85 -23.42
CA TRP A 342 -2.02 21.65 -22.11
C TRP A 342 -2.36 22.98 -21.45
N GLN A 343 -3.36 22.97 -20.58
CA GLN A 343 -3.65 24.12 -19.74
C GLN A 343 -2.51 24.29 -18.73
N GLN A 344 -2.04 25.53 -18.56
CA GLN A 344 -0.93 25.85 -17.68
C GLN A 344 -1.40 26.72 -16.52
N VAL A 345 -1.03 26.33 -15.31
CA VAL A 345 -1.26 27.10 -14.08
C VAL A 345 0.10 27.40 -13.46
N SER A 346 0.58 28.63 -13.66
CA SER A 346 1.89 29.06 -13.18
C SER A 346 1.78 29.68 -11.79
N LEU A 347 2.52 29.15 -10.82
CA LEU A 347 2.55 29.64 -9.44
C LEU A 347 3.73 30.59 -9.21
N LYS A 348 3.45 31.72 -8.58
CA LYS A 348 4.44 32.69 -8.04
C LYS A 348 4.60 32.52 -6.52
N PRO A 349 5.60 33.07 -5.83
CA PRO A 349 5.57 33.13 -4.37
C PRO A 349 4.35 33.92 -3.89
N PHE A 350 3.97 33.76 -2.62
CA PHE A 350 2.87 34.54 -2.06
C PHE A 350 3.21 36.01 -1.97
N LEU A 351 2.21 36.86 -2.23
CA LEU A 351 2.28 38.27 -1.82
C LEU A 351 2.23 38.37 -0.30
N ARG A 352 2.72 39.48 0.25
CA ARG A 352 2.88 39.66 1.71
C ARG A 352 1.62 39.34 2.52
N ALA A 353 0.45 39.74 2.05
CA ALA A 353 -0.83 39.48 2.73
C ALA A 353 -1.15 37.97 2.81
N ASP A 354 -1.04 37.26 1.68
CA ASP A 354 -1.26 35.81 1.62
C ASP A 354 -0.17 35.03 2.37
N ALA A 355 1.08 35.48 2.29
CA ALA A 355 2.19 34.87 3.02
C ALA A 355 1.98 34.95 4.54
N ARG A 356 1.50 36.09 5.03
CA ARG A 356 1.14 36.28 6.44
C ARG A 356 -0.04 35.40 6.83
N ALA A 357 -1.09 35.37 6.02
CA ALA A 357 -2.24 34.51 6.29
C ALA A 357 -1.85 33.02 6.27
N GLN A 358 -0.93 32.60 5.40
CA GLN A 358 -0.37 31.24 5.40
C GLN A 358 0.36 30.95 6.71
N LEU A 359 1.23 31.86 7.17
CA LEU A 359 1.95 31.70 8.44
C LEU A 359 0.97 31.51 9.61
N LEU A 360 -0.08 32.34 9.68
CA LEU A 360 -1.10 32.23 10.73
C LEU A 360 -1.86 30.90 10.66
N ALA A 361 -2.22 30.45 9.46
CA ALA A 361 -2.92 29.18 9.26
C ALA A 361 -2.04 27.97 9.66
N GLU A 362 -0.74 28.01 9.36
CA GLU A 362 0.23 27.00 9.79
C GLU A 362 0.38 26.94 11.31
N LEU A 363 0.55 28.10 11.97
CA LEU A 363 0.68 28.16 13.42
C LEU A 363 -0.58 27.67 14.14
N ALA A 364 -1.77 28.02 13.62
CA ALA A 364 -3.04 27.50 14.11
C ALA A 364 -3.10 25.97 14.00
N TRP A 365 -2.74 25.42 12.84
CA TRP A 365 -2.76 23.98 12.59
C TRP A 365 -1.79 23.20 13.50
N ILE A 366 -0.60 23.75 13.76
CA ILE A 366 0.43 23.05 14.53
C ILE A 366 0.09 23.01 16.03
N ASN A 367 -0.21 24.16 16.64
CA ASN A 367 -0.47 24.24 18.09
C ASN A 367 -1.12 25.56 18.56
N ASP A 368 -1.87 26.27 17.71
CA ASP A 368 -2.51 27.56 18.03
C ASP A 368 -1.53 28.65 18.55
N THR A 369 -0.28 28.65 18.06
CA THR A 369 0.70 29.68 18.43
C THR A 369 0.28 31.06 17.93
N VAL A 370 0.31 32.06 18.82
CA VAL A 370 -0.01 33.45 18.51
C VAL A 370 1.26 34.22 18.16
N ILE A 371 1.20 35.04 17.12
CA ILE A 371 2.30 35.90 16.65
C ILE A 371 1.81 37.35 16.51
N ALA A 372 2.66 38.31 16.86
CA ALA A 372 2.38 39.73 16.64
C ALA A 372 2.39 40.06 15.13
N GLU A 373 1.52 40.96 14.69
CA GLU A 373 1.40 41.32 13.27
C GLU A 373 2.72 41.85 12.68
N ASP A 374 3.44 42.69 13.42
CA ASP A 374 4.72 43.23 12.99
C ASP A 374 5.78 42.15 12.80
N ASP A 375 5.85 41.17 13.70
CA ASP A 375 6.81 40.07 13.60
C ASP A 375 6.44 39.10 12.47
N ALA A 376 5.14 38.85 12.27
CA ALA A 376 4.68 38.09 11.12
C ALA A 376 5.07 38.77 9.80
N ASN A 377 4.89 40.09 9.71
CA ASN A 377 5.26 40.89 8.53
C ASN A 377 6.77 40.86 8.27
N LYS A 378 7.61 41.04 9.30
CA LYS A 378 9.07 40.93 9.19
C LYS A 378 9.50 39.56 8.66
N LEU A 379 8.94 38.49 9.25
CA LEU A 379 9.30 37.13 8.89
C LEU A 379 8.95 36.81 7.44
N VAL A 380 7.71 37.07 7.02
CA VAL A 380 7.28 36.73 5.65
C VAL A 380 7.99 37.54 4.57
N GLN A 381 8.44 38.76 4.90
CA GLN A 381 9.29 39.56 4.03
C GLN A 381 10.64 38.88 3.78
N VAL A 382 11.30 38.38 4.83
CA VAL A 382 12.60 37.70 4.71
C VAL A 382 12.47 36.35 4.01
N LEU A 383 11.37 35.62 4.24
CA LEU A 383 11.12 34.33 3.59
C LEU A 383 10.67 34.45 2.12
N GLY A 384 10.48 35.68 1.61
CA GLY A 384 10.10 35.95 0.22
C GLY A 384 8.79 35.31 -0.21
N GLY A 385 7.86 35.12 0.72
CA GLY A 385 6.54 34.53 0.44
C GLY A 385 6.55 33.07 0.00
N LEU A 386 7.64 32.32 0.25
CA LEU A 386 7.71 30.89 -0.11
C LEU A 386 6.92 30.01 0.88
N PRO A 387 5.88 29.28 0.44
CA PRO A 387 5.06 28.42 1.31
C PRO A 387 5.87 27.41 2.13
N LEU A 388 6.82 26.70 1.52
CA LEU A 388 7.64 25.72 2.23
C LEU A 388 8.53 26.36 3.30
N ALA A 389 9.11 27.53 3.01
CA ALA A 389 9.93 28.26 3.98
C ALA A 389 9.08 28.76 5.15
N ILE A 390 7.86 29.25 4.86
CA ILE A 390 6.87 29.65 5.87
C ILE A 390 6.46 28.46 6.75
N HIS A 391 6.21 27.29 6.16
CA HIS A 391 5.85 26.07 6.90
C HIS A 391 6.95 25.62 7.87
N LEU A 392 8.21 25.67 7.45
CA LEU A 392 9.37 25.36 8.30
C LEU A 392 9.54 26.40 9.42
N ALA A 393 9.41 27.69 9.10
CA ALA A 393 9.48 28.76 10.09
C ALA A 393 8.34 28.64 11.12
N ALA A 394 7.12 28.29 10.69
CA ALA A 394 6.01 28.03 11.59
C ALA A 394 6.31 26.89 12.57
N GLY A 395 6.95 25.81 12.11
CA GLY A 395 7.42 24.72 12.97
C GLY A 395 8.47 25.17 13.99
N TYR A 396 9.38 26.06 13.61
CA TYR A 396 10.38 26.66 14.50
C TYR A 396 9.73 27.53 15.60
N LEU A 397 8.78 28.40 15.22
CA LEU A 397 8.04 29.25 16.15
C LEU A 397 7.14 28.43 17.09
N ALA A 398 6.44 27.44 16.55
CA ALA A 398 5.60 26.53 17.33
C ALA A 398 6.41 25.71 18.36
N ALA A 399 7.71 25.54 18.14
CA ALA A 399 8.63 24.95 19.10
C ALA A 399 9.03 25.88 20.27
N GLY A 400 8.54 27.13 20.27
CA GLY A 400 8.70 28.09 21.36
C GLY A 400 9.77 29.16 21.12
N TYR A 401 10.34 29.24 19.92
CA TYR A 401 11.35 30.24 19.57
C TYR A 401 10.69 31.49 18.99
N SER A 402 11.33 32.64 19.19
CA SER A 402 10.86 33.93 18.70
C SER A 402 11.25 34.19 17.23
N VAL A 403 10.56 35.15 16.61
CA VAL A 403 10.91 35.62 15.26
C VAL A 403 12.31 36.24 15.23
N ASP A 404 12.68 37.01 16.25
CA ASP A 404 14.01 37.62 16.31
C ASP A 404 15.11 36.57 16.40
N GLU A 405 14.93 35.48 17.17
CA GLU A 405 15.86 34.35 17.20
C GLU A 405 15.95 33.66 15.83
N PHE A 406 14.82 33.40 15.18
CA PHE A 406 14.81 32.78 13.85
C PHE A 406 15.58 33.64 12.84
N LEU A 407 15.30 34.95 12.78
CA LEU A 407 15.95 35.87 11.86
C LEU A 407 17.44 36.05 12.17
N HIS A 408 17.81 36.12 13.44
CA HIS A 408 19.20 36.20 13.87
C HIS A 408 19.99 34.99 13.39
N GLU A 409 19.46 33.78 13.62
CA GLU A 409 20.08 32.54 13.17
C GLU A 409 20.12 32.43 11.64
N LEU A 410 19.06 32.86 10.95
CA LEU A 410 19.00 32.88 9.49
C LEU A 410 20.13 33.76 8.92
N HIS A 411 20.32 34.97 9.45
CA HIS A 411 21.40 35.88 9.02
C HIS A 411 22.78 35.32 9.35
N ALA A 412 22.93 34.64 10.49
CA ALA A 412 24.18 33.99 10.90
C ALA A 412 24.60 32.83 9.96
N THR A 413 23.67 32.27 9.16
CA THR A 413 24.02 31.28 8.12
C THR A 413 24.76 31.85 6.90
N GLY A 414 24.98 33.18 6.84
CA GLY A 414 25.77 33.83 5.78
C GLY A 414 24.97 34.12 4.51
N PHE A 415 23.65 33.97 4.54
CA PHE A 415 22.75 34.38 3.48
C PHE A 415 22.05 35.68 3.87
N ASP A 416 22.78 36.80 3.74
CA ASP A 416 22.16 38.12 3.69
C ASP A 416 21.45 38.22 2.33
N LEU A 417 20.19 37.79 2.28
CA LEU A 417 19.35 38.12 1.13
C LEU A 417 19.11 39.62 1.21
N PRO A 418 19.62 40.42 0.27
CA PRO A 418 19.30 41.85 0.27
C PRO A 418 17.77 41.97 0.24
N PRO A 419 17.18 42.83 1.09
CA PRO A 419 15.74 43.04 1.10
C PRO A 419 15.30 43.41 -0.32
N GLU A 420 14.23 42.76 -0.76
CA GLU A 420 13.59 42.97 -2.05
C GLU A 420 13.48 44.48 -2.35
N ASP A 421 14.12 44.92 -3.44
CA ASP A 421 13.77 46.20 -4.02
C ASP A 421 12.36 46.02 -4.58
N ALA A 422 11.37 46.61 -3.91
CA ALA A 422 9.95 46.38 -4.18
C ALA A 422 9.52 46.77 -5.61
N THR A 423 10.42 47.40 -6.36
CA THR A 423 10.26 47.79 -7.76
C THR A 423 10.73 46.74 -8.78
N ASP A 424 11.52 45.73 -8.38
CA ASP A 424 12.16 44.83 -9.34
C ASP A 424 11.36 43.54 -9.63
N GLY A 425 10.35 43.22 -8.81
CA GLY A 425 9.32 42.20 -9.11
C GLY A 425 9.81 40.77 -9.43
N LEU A 426 11.11 40.51 -9.31
CA LEU A 426 11.77 39.28 -9.76
C LEU A 426 12.42 38.58 -8.57
N TYR A 427 11.59 37.95 -7.75
CA TYR A 427 12.07 36.92 -6.84
C TYR A 427 12.63 35.76 -7.68
N THR A 428 13.96 35.59 -7.67
CA THR A 428 14.64 34.67 -8.59
C THR A 428 14.70 33.24 -8.06
N ARG A 429 14.93 32.28 -8.96
CA ARG A 429 15.18 30.87 -8.60
C ARG A 429 16.32 30.71 -7.58
N ASP A 430 17.37 31.51 -7.70
CA ASP A 430 18.54 31.42 -6.83
C ASP A 430 18.27 31.98 -5.42
N GLN A 431 17.54 33.09 -5.33
CA GLN A 431 17.06 33.64 -4.05
C GLN A 431 16.13 32.66 -3.34
N ALA A 432 15.19 32.05 -4.08
CA ALA A 432 14.29 31.06 -3.52
C ALA A 432 15.04 29.83 -2.97
N ARG A 433 16.09 29.39 -3.70
CA ARG A 433 16.96 28.30 -3.26
C ARG A 433 17.75 28.67 -2.01
N ALA A 434 18.27 29.89 -1.94
CA ALA A 434 19.01 30.38 -0.77
C ALA A 434 18.14 30.43 0.50
N VAL A 435 16.94 31.02 0.43
CA VAL A 435 16.00 31.04 1.57
C VAL A 435 15.72 29.62 2.08
N LEU A 436 15.41 28.70 1.17
CA LEU A 436 15.10 27.32 1.54
C LEU A 436 16.31 26.62 2.16
N HIS A 437 17.52 26.81 1.60
CA HIS A 437 18.76 26.24 2.14
C HIS A 437 19.00 26.69 3.59
N SER A 438 18.95 28.00 3.86
CA SER A 438 19.10 28.55 5.21
C SER A 438 18.01 28.05 6.16
N THR A 439 16.76 28.00 5.71
CA THR A 439 15.64 27.55 6.53
C THR A 439 15.75 26.05 6.87
N PHE A 440 16.19 25.22 5.92
CA PHE A 440 16.50 23.81 6.19
C PHE A 440 17.64 23.67 7.20
N GLN A 441 18.73 24.42 7.02
CA GLN A 441 19.87 24.38 7.92
C GLN A 441 19.46 24.73 9.36
N LEU A 442 18.69 25.79 9.54
CA LEU A 442 18.19 26.22 10.85
C LEU A 442 17.26 25.17 11.49
N SER A 443 16.32 24.64 10.73
CA SER A 443 15.38 23.62 11.21
C SER A 443 16.09 22.32 11.61
N LEU A 444 17.09 21.89 10.84
CA LEU A 444 17.91 20.71 11.15
C LEU A 444 18.79 20.92 12.39
N ARG A 445 19.36 22.12 12.58
CA ARG A 445 20.10 22.46 13.81
C ARG A 445 19.19 22.39 15.03
N LEU A 446 17.99 22.97 14.94
CA LEU A 446 17.01 22.90 16.02
C LEU A 446 16.62 21.46 16.35
N LEU A 447 16.39 20.63 15.34
CA LEU A 447 16.11 19.21 15.53
C LEU A 447 17.27 18.51 16.28
N ALA A 448 18.52 18.78 15.89
CA ALA A 448 19.70 18.20 16.54
C ALA A 448 19.81 18.63 18.01
N GLU A 449 19.58 19.91 18.30
CA GLU A 449 19.57 20.42 19.68
C GLU A 449 18.48 19.77 20.53
N GLN A 450 17.24 19.70 20.02
CA GLN A 450 16.12 19.11 20.76
C GLN A 450 16.29 17.60 20.95
N SER A 451 16.79 16.90 19.93
CA SER A 451 17.10 15.47 20.01
C SER A 451 18.17 15.18 21.06
N SER A 452 19.24 15.98 21.08
CA SER A 452 20.33 15.87 22.05
C SER A 452 19.86 16.15 23.48
N LYS A 453 19.09 17.23 23.69
CA LYS A 453 18.47 17.57 25.00
C LYS A 453 17.58 16.43 25.52
N ARG A 454 16.87 15.74 24.63
CA ARG A 454 15.98 14.60 24.95
C ARG A 454 16.68 13.24 24.97
N ARG A 455 17.98 13.19 24.64
CA ARG A 455 18.80 11.96 24.54
C ARG A 455 18.16 10.89 23.64
N ILE A 456 17.67 11.30 22.47
CA ILE A 456 17.01 10.39 21.51
C ILE A 456 18.08 9.69 20.65
N THR A 457 18.62 10.39 19.65
CA THR A 457 19.70 9.91 18.77
C THR A 457 20.35 11.09 18.04
N ASP A 458 21.43 10.87 17.29
CA ASP A 458 22.06 11.88 16.44
C ASP A 458 21.13 12.22 15.26
N ALA A 459 20.43 13.34 15.37
CA ALA A 459 19.49 13.79 14.35
C ALA A 459 20.18 14.10 13.01
N HIS A 460 21.41 14.60 13.04
CA HIS A 460 22.16 14.92 11.83
C HIS A 460 22.47 13.65 11.07
N GLN A 461 23.00 12.62 11.75
CA GLN A 461 23.26 11.32 11.13
C GLN A 461 22.00 10.68 10.57
N VAL A 462 20.89 10.71 11.33
CA VAL A 462 19.62 10.12 10.89
C VAL A 462 19.09 10.84 9.66
N PHE A 463 18.96 12.17 9.68
CA PHE A 463 18.41 12.92 8.54
C PHE A 463 19.31 12.81 7.31
N THR A 464 20.63 12.80 7.50
CA THR A 464 21.58 12.52 6.42
C THR A 464 21.26 11.18 5.72
N CYS A 465 20.93 10.13 6.47
CA CYS A 465 20.51 8.85 5.90
C CYS A 465 19.11 8.90 5.27
N LEU A 466 18.15 9.59 5.91
CA LEU A 466 16.79 9.76 5.38
C LEU A 466 16.77 10.55 4.07
N GLY A 467 17.80 11.36 3.79
CA GLY A 467 18.01 11.98 2.48
C GLY A 467 18.12 10.96 1.33
N PHE A 468 18.36 9.68 1.60
CA PHE A 468 18.39 8.58 0.63
C PHE A 468 17.16 7.67 0.70
N ALA A 469 16.15 8.02 1.50
CA ALA A 469 14.91 7.26 1.59
C ALA A 469 14.05 7.43 0.31
N PRO A 470 13.14 6.48 0.02
CA PRO A 470 12.24 6.58 -1.13
C PRO A 470 11.42 7.87 -1.12
N VAL A 471 11.29 8.51 -2.29
CA VAL A 471 10.57 9.79 -2.45
C VAL A 471 9.06 9.66 -2.21
N THR A 472 8.53 8.45 -2.33
CA THR A 472 7.13 8.11 -2.06
C THR A 472 6.84 7.90 -0.56
N GLY A 473 7.85 8.09 0.28
CA GLY A 473 7.79 7.87 1.72
C GLY A 473 8.19 6.47 2.14
N PHE A 474 8.22 6.25 3.45
CA PHE A 474 8.73 5.05 4.08
C PHE A 474 8.05 4.80 5.43
N GLY A 475 7.97 3.55 5.81
CA GLY A 475 7.55 3.06 7.11
C GLY A 475 8.68 3.03 8.12
N LEU A 476 8.34 2.74 9.37
CA LEU A 476 9.30 2.82 10.48
C LEU A 476 10.42 1.77 10.39
N SER A 477 10.10 0.53 10.04
CA SER A 477 11.10 -0.55 9.99
C SER A 477 12.16 -0.27 8.93
N MET A 478 11.76 0.32 7.79
CA MET A 478 12.66 0.78 6.75
C MET A 478 13.52 1.97 7.23
N ALA A 479 12.92 2.95 7.88
CA ALA A 479 13.65 4.09 8.45
C ALA A 479 14.72 3.65 9.45
N ALA A 480 14.39 2.73 10.36
CA ALA A 480 15.31 2.18 11.34
C ALA A 480 16.49 1.47 10.68
N ALA A 481 16.23 0.64 9.66
CA ALA A 481 17.27 -0.05 8.92
C ALA A 481 18.15 0.90 8.11
N LEU A 482 17.54 1.85 7.39
CA LEU A 482 18.25 2.86 6.59
C LEU A 482 19.18 3.72 7.45
N THR A 483 18.76 4.04 8.67
CA THR A 483 19.49 4.92 9.60
C THR A 483 20.42 4.17 10.55
N ALA A 484 20.40 2.83 10.52
CA ALA A 484 21.09 1.96 11.48
C ALA A 484 20.75 2.29 12.95
N GLN A 485 19.49 2.63 13.23
CA GLN A 485 18.96 2.94 14.56
C GLN A 485 17.94 1.89 15.00
N ASP A 486 17.61 1.87 16.29
CA ASP A 486 16.45 1.13 16.77
C ASP A 486 15.13 1.84 16.38
N GLU A 487 14.05 1.07 16.22
CA GLU A 487 12.75 1.61 15.84
C GLU A 487 12.20 2.62 16.86
N GLY A 488 12.51 2.49 18.15
CA GLY A 488 12.02 3.39 19.20
C GLY A 488 12.65 4.78 19.12
N ALA A 489 13.97 4.86 18.97
CA ALA A 489 14.69 6.11 18.78
C ALA A 489 14.31 6.76 17.45
N CYS A 490 14.24 5.98 16.37
CA CYS A 490 13.83 6.47 15.05
C CYS A 490 12.42 7.06 15.11
N ARG A 491 11.45 6.34 15.71
CA ARG A 491 10.07 6.82 15.90
C ARG A 491 10.02 8.13 16.68
N SER A 492 10.76 8.20 17.79
CA SER A 492 10.80 9.40 18.64
C SER A 492 11.36 10.61 17.89
N LEU A 493 12.41 10.41 17.08
CA LEU A 493 12.99 11.47 16.25
C LEU A 493 12.05 11.89 15.11
N LEU A 494 11.38 10.96 14.44
CA LEU A 494 10.41 11.26 13.37
C LEU A 494 9.22 12.07 13.91
N HIS A 495 8.71 11.74 15.10
CA HIS A 495 7.68 12.55 15.76
C HIS A 495 8.17 13.94 16.14
N LEU A 496 9.43 14.08 16.56
CA LEU A 496 10.03 15.37 16.85
C LEU A 496 10.17 16.21 15.58
N ALA A 497 10.68 15.61 14.50
CA ALA A 497 10.82 16.25 13.20
C ALA A 497 9.46 16.67 12.61
N LYS A 498 8.40 15.89 12.83
CA LYS A 498 7.03 16.25 12.43
C LYS A 498 6.58 17.56 13.09
N LYS A 499 6.87 17.72 14.38
CA LYS A 499 6.54 18.96 15.12
C LYS A 499 7.31 20.17 14.59
N LEU A 500 8.48 19.94 14.00
CA LEU A 500 9.32 20.97 13.38
C LEU A 500 9.09 21.11 11.86
N SER A 501 8.02 20.53 11.31
CA SER A 501 7.69 20.64 9.89
C SER A 501 8.75 20.07 8.93
N LEU A 502 9.65 19.20 9.41
CA LEU A 502 10.72 18.60 8.63
C LEU A 502 10.30 17.32 7.91
N ILE A 503 9.22 16.68 8.36
CA ILE A 503 8.71 15.42 7.80
C ILE A 503 7.20 15.36 7.94
N GLU A 504 6.53 14.79 6.94
CA GLU A 504 5.08 14.65 6.90
C GLU A 504 4.67 13.22 7.26
N LEU A 505 3.47 13.06 7.84
CA LEU A 505 2.87 11.75 8.13
C LEU A 505 1.67 11.57 7.20
N THR A 506 1.84 10.89 6.08
CA THR A 506 0.81 10.77 5.04
C THR A 506 -0.22 9.69 5.32
N GLN A 507 0.14 8.69 6.13
CA GLN A 507 -0.76 7.64 6.60
C GLN A 507 -0.49 7.40 8.09
N PRO A 508 -1.51 7.37 8.95
CA PRO A 508 -1.30 7.15 10.38
C PRO A 508 -1.11 5.67 10.75
N GLN A 509 -1.74 4.75 10.02
CA GLN A 509 -1.72 3.32 10.31
C GLN A 509 -1.70 2.45 9.03
N PRO A 510 -0.66 1.60 8.84
CA PRO A 510 0.65 1.75 9.48
C PRO A 510 1.26 3.15 9.17
N PRO A 511 2.09 3.72 10.08
CA PRO A 511 2.60 5.07 9.91
C PRO A 511 3.54 5.17 8.70
N ARG A 512 3.20 6.00 7.72
CA ARG A 512 4.05 6.33 6.57
C ARG A 512 4.51 7.77 6.64
N TRP A 513 5.83 7.94 6.57
CA TRP A 513 6.49 9.23 6.65
C TRP A 513 7.01 9.65 5.27
N VAL A 514 6.94 10.93 4.95
CA VAL A 514 7.49 11.48 3.70
C VAL A 514 8.43 12.63 4.03
N LEU A 515 9.69 12.48 3.62
CA LEU A 515 10.66 13.56 3.63
C LEU A 515 10.48 14.40 2.36
N HIS A 516 10.35 15.72 2.51
CA HIS A 516 10.14 16.60 1.35
C HIS A 516 11.31 16.46 0.36
N PRO A 517 11.07 16.30 -0.96
CA PRO A 517 12.12 16.05 -1.96
C PRO A 517 13.25 17.09 -1.94
N LEU A 518 12.92 18.38 -1.77
CA LEU A 518 13.93 19.45 -1.63
C LEU A 518 14.83 19.33 -0.41
N LEU A 519 14.31 18.82 0.71
CA LEU A 519 15.11 18.59 1.90
C LEU A 519 16.00 17.35 1.66
N ALA A 520 15.48 16.31 1.02
CA ALA A 520 16.28 15.16 0.61
C ALA A 520 17.43 15.56 -0.34
N ASP A 521 17.15 16.40 -1.35
CA ASP A 521 18.15 16.99 -2.26
C ASP A 521 19.21 17.79 -1.49
N TYR A 522 18.78 18.65 -0.57
CA TYR A 522 19.67 19.43 0.30
C TYR A 522 20.61 18.51 1.08
N LEU A 523 20.08 17.45 1.71
CA LEU A 523 20.85 16.50 2.53
C LEU A 523 21.87 15.72 1.68
N ARG A 524 21.47 15.26 0.49
CA ARG A 524 22.36 14.58 -0.47
C ARG A 524 23.47 15.48 -1.02
N GLN A 525 23.28 16.79 -1.05
CA GLN A 525 24.35 17.72 -1.45
C GLN A 525 25.42 17.91 -0.37
N GLN A 526 25.08 17.64 0.90
CA GLN A 526 26.01 17.79 2.03
C GLN A 526 26.84 16.54 2.30
N THR A 527 26.44 15.38 1.78
CA THR A 527 27.11 14.10 2.03
C THR A 527 27.08 13.18 0.83
N SER A 528 28.06 12.29 0.72
CA SER A 528 27.95 11.11 -0.14
C SER A 528 27.21 9.98 0.58
N ASP A 529 26.67 9.02 -0.16
CA ASP A 529 26.03 7.85 0.44
C ASP A 529 27.02 7.06 1.32
N SER A 530 26.80 7.08 2.64
CA SER A 530 27.59 6.37 3.66
C SER A 530 27.09 4.93 3.89
N GLY A 531 26.67 4.26 2.81
CA GLY A 531 26.14 2.90 2.83
C GLY A 531 24.65 2.81 3.17
N CYS A 532 23.89 3.89 3.03
CA CYS A 532 22.43 3.92 3.17
C CYS A 532 21.78 3.01 2.12
N GLN A 533 22.20 3.10 0.86
CA GLN A 533 21.66 2.24 -0.20
C GLN A 533 21.96 0.76 0.05
N GLU A 534 23.13 0.42 0.58
CA GLU A 534 23.48 -0.95 0.99
C GLU A 534 22.61 -1.43 2.16
N ARG A 535 22.30 -0.57 3.14
CA ARG A 535 21.37 -0.91 4.22
C ARG A 535 19.93 -1.10 3.72
N LEU A 536 19.49 -0.28 2.77
CA LEU A 536 18.19 -0.43 2.13
C LEU A 536 18.11 -1.73 1.31
N HIS A 537 19.14 -2.02 0.51
CA HIS A 537 19.28 -3.29 -0.20
C HIS A 537 19.18 -4.48 0.76
N ARG A 538 19.91 -4.45 1.87
CA ARG A 538 19.83 -5.48 2.91
C ARG A 538 18.43 -5.62 3.52
N TRP A 539 17.73 -4.51 3.73
CA TRP A 539 16.37 -4.52 4.28
C TRP A 539 15.40 -5.28 3.36
N PHE A 540 15.47 -5.07 2.05
CA PHE A 540 14.69 -5.81 1.05
C PHE A 540 15.11 -7.28 1.03
N MET A 541 16.42 -7.56 0.95
CA MET A 541 16.95 -8.93 0.89
C MET A 541 16.59 -9.79 2.12
N GLN A 542 16.39 -9.18 3.28
CA GLN A 542 15.93 -9.87 4.49
C GLN A 542 14.43 -10.23 4.46
N ARG A 543 13.63 -9.59 3.61
CA ARG A 543 12.17 -9.73 3.57
C ARG A 543 11.65 -10.47 2.34
N LEU A 544 12.41 -10.47 1.26
CA LEU A 544 12.08 -11.17 0.02
C LEU A 544 11.90 -12.69 0.16
N PRO A 545 12.73 -13.42 0.95
CA PRO A 545 12.64 -14.87 1.04
C PRO A 545 11.25 -15.37 1.43
N GLU A 546 10.88 -16.55 0.93
CA GLU A 546 9.62 -17.18 1.28
C GLU A 546 9.54 -17.43 2.81
N PRO A 547 8.42 -17.04 3.45
CA PRO A 547 8.18 -17.31 4.86
C PRO A 547 8.40 -18.77 5.21
N SER A 548 9.23 -19.01 6.22
CA SER A 548 9.49 -20.36 6.73
C SER A 548 8.73 -20.61 8.03
N THR A 549 8.30 -21.84 8.25
CA THR A 549 7.73 -22.27 9.53
C THR A 549 8.84 -22.41 10.56
N THR A 550 8.84 -21.57 11.60
CA THR A 550 9.85 -21.61 12.67
C THR A 550 9.68 -22.79 13.62
N GLU A 551 8.46 -23.34 13.71
CA GLU A 551 8.09 -24.48 14.55
C GLU A 551 7.30 -25.53 13.73
N GLU A 552 7.51 -26.82 14.02
CA GLU A 552 6.79 -27.92 13.34
C GLU A 552 5.28 -27.79 13.57
N GLY A 553 4.54 -27.48 12.50
CA GLY A 553 3.09 -27.35 12.51
C GLY A 553 2.53 -25.93 12.70
N ALA A 554 3.38 -24.93 12.95
CA ALA A 554 2.97 -23.52 12.98
C ALA A 554 2.80 -22.94 11.56
N PRO A 555 1.87 -21.99 11.34
CA PRO A 555 1.74 -21.31 10.04
C PRO A 555 2.99 -20.47 9.73
N PRO A 556 3.34 -20.26 8.44
CA PRO A 556 4.43 -19.37 8.06
C PRO A 556 4.19 -17.92 8.51
N ASP A 557 5.26 -17.22 8.92
CA ASP A 557 5.19 -15.80 9.30
C ASP A 557 5.30 -14.87 8.08
N TYR A 558 4.17 -14.32 7.65
CA TYR A 558 4.08 -13.42 6.50
C TYR A 558 4.38 -11.95 6.81
N ARG A 559 4.80 -11.59 8.04
CA ARG A 559 5.06 -10.20 8.42
C ARG A 559 6.06 -9.50 7.49
N ALA A 560 7.10 -10.20 7.06
CA ALA A 560 8.10 -9.65 6.14
C ALA A 560 7.49 -9.27 4.77
N TRP A 561 6.64 -10.14 4.22
CA TRP A 561 5.93 -9.87 2.96
C TRP A 561 4.89 -8.77 3.13
N HIS A 562 4.20 -8.69 4.28
CA HIS A 562 3.32 -7.57 4.58
C HIS A 562 4.08 -6.23 4.60
N GLU A 563 5.26 -6.18 5.21
CA GLU A 563 6.10 -4.98 5.17
C GLU A 563 6.51 -4.63 3.73
N LEU A 564 6.82 -5.61 2.88
CA LEU A 564 7.10 -5.36 1.46
C LEU A 564 5.89 -4.83 0.69
N ASN A 565 4.71 -5.42 0.88
CA ASN A 565 3.47 -4.99 0.22
C ASN A 565 3.12 -3.53 0.62
N THR A 566 3.34 -3.16 1.88
CA THR A 566 3.16 -1.76 2.32
C THR A 566 4.20 -0.80 1.74
N GLU A 567 5.29 -1.31 1.18
CA GLU A 567 6.39 -0.55 0.59
C GLU A 567 6.51 -0.76 -0.92
N HIS A 568 5.39 -1.07 -1.59
CA HIS A 568 5.34 -1.39 -3.02
C HIS A 568 6.03 -0.36 -3.92
N ALA A 569 5.85 0.94 -3.63
CA ALA A 569 6.47 2.02 -4.39
C ALA A 569 7.99 2.08 -4.19
N ALA A 570 8.47 1.82 -2.96
CA ALA A 570 9.89 1.76 -2.66
C ALA A 570 10.55 0.50 -3.27
N LEU A 571 9.83 -0.63 -3.26
CA LEU A 571 10.27 -1.86 -3.92
C LEU A 571 10.42 -1.67 -5.43
N SER A 572 9.48 -0.96 -6.06
CA SER A 572 9.53 -0.63 -7.49
C SER A 572 10.77 0.20 -7.85
N GLU A 573 11.05 1.25 -7.07
CA GLU A 573 12.25 2.08 -7.24
C GLU A 573 13.54 1.27 -7.01
N TRP A 574 13.56 0.44 -5.96
CA TRP A 574 14.72 -0.40 -5.65
C TRP A 574 15.01 -1.40 -6.77
N LEU A 575 14.02 -2.11 -7.31
CA LEU A 575 14.19 -3.10 -8.38
C LEU A 575 14.88 -2.53 -9.62
N ILE A 576 14.57 -1.28 -9.98
CA ILE A 576 15.18 -0.57 -11.13
C ILE A 576 16.64 -0.18 -10.85
N SER A 577 17.02 0.00 -9.58
CA SER A 577 18.37 0.40 -9.18
C SER A 577 19.38 -0.75 -9.03
N ILE A 578 18.93 -2.02 -9.10
CA ILE A 578 19.80 -3.17 -8.80
C ILE A 578 20.89 -3.31 -9.86
N ASN A 579 22.13 -3.43 -9.39
CA ASN A 579 23.28 -3.64 -10.26
C ASN A 579 23.34 -5.07 -10.85
N SER A 580 24.07 -5.22 -11.95
CA SER A 580 24.14 -6.49 -12.69
C SER A 580 24.75 -7.66 -11.90
N GLU A 581 25.55 -7.38 -10.87
CA GLU A 581 26.17 -8.40 -10.02
C GLU A 581 25.20 -8.97 -8.98
N GLN A 582 24.20 -8.19 -8.57
CA GLN A 582 23.20 -8.56 -7.57
C GLN A 582 21.98 -9.28 -8.16
N HIS A 583 21.75 -9.21 -9.47
CA HIS A 583 20.54 -9.74 -10.13
C HIS A 583 20.23 -11.19 -9.76
N THR A 584 21.21 -12.09 -9.80
CA THR A 584 21.01 -13.50 -9.45
C THR A 584 20.61 -13.68 -7.99
N THR A 585 21.25 -12.95 -7.08
CA THR A 585 20.97 -13.07 -5.63
C THR A 585 19.58 -12.55 -5.31
N VAL A 586 19.17 -11.44 -5.93
CA VAL A 586 17.84 -10.85 -5.74
C VAL A 586 16.76 -11.76 -6.33
N GLU A 587 16.95 -12.31 -7.53
CA GLU A 587 15.99 -13.25 -8.12
C GLU A 587 15.82 -14.50 -7.24
N CYS A 588 16.93 -15.07 -6.77
CA CYS A 588 16.89 -16.27 -5.93
C CYS A 588 16.13 -16.01 -4.61
N ALA A 589 16.37 -14.86 -3.97
CA ALA A 589 15.67 -14.48 -2.74
C ALA A 589 14.21 -14.10 -2.97
N GLY A 590 13.91 -13.41 -4.07
CA GLY A 590 12.62 -12.75 -4.29
C GLY A 590 11.67 -13.45 -5.24
N SER A 591 12.08 -14.52 -5.93
CA SER A 591 11.24 -15.20 -6.94
C SER A 591 9.87 -15.58 -6.38
N GLN A 592 9.78 -16.21 -5.20
CA GLN A 592 8.48 -16.58 -4.61
C GLN A 592 7.59 -15.38 -4.30
N TYR A 593 8.19 -14.31 -3.81
CA TYR A 593 7.46 -13.06 -3.58
C TYR A 593 6.95 -12.47 -4.90
N ALA A 594 7.81 -12.39 -5.92
CA ALA A 594 7.51 -11.87 -7.25
C ALA A 594 6.36 -12.62 -7.94
N LEU A 595 6.32 -13.94 -7.79
CA LEU A 595 5.26 -14.79 -8.35
C LEU A 595 3.89 -14.54 -7.70
N ARG A 596 3.85 -14.06 -6.45
CA ARG A 596 2.59 -13.95 -5.69
C ARG A 596 2.09 -12.51 -5.56
N ASN A 597 2.98 -11.55 -5.28
CA ASN A 597 2.59 -10.21 -4.80
C ASN A 597 2.96 -9.05 -5.76
N GLY A 598 3.73 -9.30 -6.82
CA GLY A 598 4.24 -8.22 -7.69
C GLY A 598 5.31 -7.34 -6.99
N PRO A 599 5.52 -6.07 -7.39
CA PRO A 599 5.01 -5.41 -8.59
C PRO A 599 5.42 -6.15 -9.85
N PHE A 600 4.46 -6.71 -10.59
CA PHE A 600 4.75 -7.66 -11.66
C PHE A 600 5.48 -7.00 -12.83
N ALA A 601 5.12 -5.76 -13.17
CA ALA A 601 5.78 -5.03 -14.24
C ALA A 601 7.24 -4.66 -13.91
N HIS A 602 7.51 -4.30 -12.65
CA HIS A 602 8.86 -3.98 -12.18
C HIS A 602 9.75 -5.22 -12.10
N TRP A 603 9.21 -6.35 -11.61
CA TRP A 603 9.90 -7.64 -11.68
C TRP A 603 10.17 -8.09 -13.11
N MET A 604 9.24 -7.86 -14.04
CA MET A 604 9.45 -8.15 -15.47
C MET A 604 10.64 -7.36 -16.03
N VAL A 605 10.69 -6.04 -15.79
CA VAL A 605 11.81 -5.20 -16.25
C VAL A 605 13.13 -5.61 -15.59
N PHE A 606 13.11 -5.89 -14.29
CA PHE A 606 14.27 -6.42 -13.57
C PHE A 606 14.80 -7.70 -14.22
N CYS A 607 13.93 -8.69 -14.49
CA CYS A 607 14.37 -9.95 -15.10
C CYS A 607 14.87 -9.76 -16.55
N GLN A 608 14.26 -8.85 -17.31
CA GLN A 608 14.72 -8.52 -18.67
C GLN A 608 16.12 -7.90 -18.65
N GLN A 609 16.38 -6.97 -17.73
CA GLN A 609 17.70 -6.37 -17.53
C GLN A 609 18.72 -7.42 -17.08
N ALA A 610 18.34 -8.31 -16.18
CA ALA A 610 19.17 -9.41 -15.71
C ALA A 610 19.60 -10.37 -16.84
N LEU A 611 18.69 -10.68 -17.77
CA LEU A 611 18.97 -11.58 -18.88
C LEU A 611 19.89 -11.02 -19.96
N ILE A 612 20.13 -9.70 -19.98
CA ILE A 612 21.14 -9.04 -20.82
C ILE A 612 22.55 -9.46 -20.38
N ASN A 613 22.74 -9.76 -19.08
CA ASN A 613 24.04 -10.17 -18.56
C ASN A 613 24.45 -11.55 -19.10
N THR A 614 25.55 -11.60 -19.85
CA THR A 614 26.07 -12.83 -20.48
C THR A 614 26.94 -13.68 -19.56
N SER A 615 27.27 -13.21 -18.34
CA SER A 615 28.11 -13.97 -17.39
C SER A 615 27.34 -14.99 -16.56
N MET A 616 26.01 -15.02 -16.66
CA MET A 616 25.16 -15.95 -15.93
C MET A 616 25.36 -17.39 -16.40
N ASN A 617 25.41 -18.31 -15.45
CA ASN A 617 25.39 -19.71 -15.78
C ASN A 617 23.99 -20.11 -16.27
N ASP A 618 23.97 -21.28 -16.89
CA ASP A 618 22.80 -21.87 -17.49
C ASP A 618 21.62 -22.02 -16.49
N GLU A 619 21.88 -22.47 -15.26
CA GLU A 619 20.87 -22.64 -14.22
C GLU A 619 20.22 -21.31 -13.81
N GLN A 620 21.05 -20.30 -13.52
CA GLN A 620 20.62 -18.95 -13.18
C GLN A 620 19.76 -18.34 -14.29
N ARG A 621 20.18 -18.52 -15.55
CA ARG A 621 19.42 -18.05 -16.71
C ARG A 621 18.06 -18.73 -16.81
N SER A 622 17.98 -20.03 -16.51
CA SER A 622 16.72 -20.79 -16.51
C SER A 622 15.75 -20.33 -15.42
N ASN A 623 16.25 -20.04 -14.21
CA ASN A 623 15.43 -19.51 -13.11
C ASN A 623 14.87 -18.12 -13.44
N LEU A 624 15.73 -17.22 -13.95
CA LEU A 624 15.30 -15.89 -14.41
C LEU A 624 14.25 -15.95 -15.52
N LEU A 625 14.39 -16.85 -16.49
CA LEU A 625 13.38 -17.05 -17.53
C LEU A 625 12.06 -17.58 -16.95
N PHE A 626 12.11 -18.41 -15.90
CA PHE A 626 10.90 -18.87 -15.20
C PHE A 626 10.18 -17.71 -14.51
N THR A 627 10.91 -16.94 -13.70
CA THR A 627 10.39 -15.78 -12.99
C THR A 627 9.83 -14.75 -13.99
N LEU A 628 10.57 -14.43 -15.05
CA LEU A 628 10.14 -13.52 -16.11
C LEU A 628 8.85 -13.98 -16.80
N ALA A 629 8.76 -15.27 -17.18
CA ALA A 629 7.57 -15.79 -17.86
C ALA A 629 6.31 -15.61 -16.99
N TYR A 630 6.42 -15.87 -15.69
CA TYR A 630 5.31 -15.74 -14.77
C TYR A 630 4.93 -14.28 -14.52
N VAL A 631 5.87 -13.40 -14.18
CA VAL A 631 5.56 -11.99 -13.91
C VAL A 631 5.09 -11.27 -15.18
N ALA A 632 5.55 -11.68 -16.37
CA ALA A 632 5.00 -11.22 -17.65
C ALA A 632 3.54 -11.66 -17.83
N GLN A 633 3.19 -12.88 -17.44
CA GLN A 633 1.80 -13.34 -17.47
C GLN A 633 0.93 -12.56 -16.48
N SER A 634 1.37 -12.40 -15.23
CA SER A 634 0.63 -11.66 -14.19
C SER A 634 0.44 -10.18 -14.53
N SER A 635 1.41 -9.56 -15.21
CA SER A 635 1.29 -8.19 -15.74
C SER A 635 0.46 -8.08 -17.02
N GLY A 636 -0.14 -9.18 -17.51
CA GLY A 636 -0.98 -9.20 -18.72
C GLY A 636 -0.19 -9.16 -20.04
N ASN A 637 1.13 -9.31 -20.00
CA ASN A 637 2.02 -9.33 -21.17
C ASN A 637 2.24 -10.77 -21.68
N MET A 638 1.18 -11.34 -22.26
CA MET A 638 1.15 -12.74 -22.71
C MET A 638 2.17 -13.05 -23.81
N ASP A 639 2.49 -12.09 -24.69
CA ASP A 639 3.47 -12.29 -25.76
C ASP A 639 4.87 -12.52 -25.17
N THR A 640 5.28 -11.66 -24.23
CA THR A 640 6.55 -11.83 -23.51
C THR A 640 6.55 -13.11 -22.68
N ALA A 641 5.45 -13.44 -22.01
CA ALA A 641 5.33 -14.67 -21.23
C ALA A 641 5.57 -15.93 -22.08
N LEU A 642 4.89 -16.02 -23.25
CA LEU A 642 5.01 -17.16 -24.16
C LEU A 642 6.41 -17.27 -24.78
N GLN A 643 6.99 -16.16 -25.24
CA GLN A 643 8.34 -16.13 -25.81
C GLN A 643 9.39 -16.56 -24.78
N THR A 644 9.25 -16.08 -23.53
CA THR A 644 10.17 -16.41 -22.44
C THR A 644 10.03 -17.87 -22.00
N ALA A 645 8.79 -18.37 -21.90
CA ALA A 645 8.55 -19.78 -21.59
C ALA A 645 9.13 -20.72 -22.65
N GLU A 646 9.07 -20.34 -23.94
CA GLU A 646 9.75 -21.10 -25.01
C GLU A 646 11.27 -21.05 -24.87
N ALA A 647 11.85 -19.88 -24.59
CA ALA A 647 13.29 -19.76 -24.36
C ALA A 647 13.76 -20.63 -23.18
N LYS A 648 13.01 -20.66 -22.06
CA LYS A 648 13.28 -21.56 -20.93
C LYS A 648 13.21 -23.01 -21.36
N TYR A 649 12.15 -23.40 -22.07
CA TYR A 649 11.96 -24.77 -22.55
C TYR A 649 13.16 -25.25 -23.38
N GLN A 650 13.59 -24.45 -24.36
CA GLN A 650 14.73 -24.79 -25.22
C GLN A 650 16.03 -24.93 -24.42
N LEU A 651 16.26 -24.03 -23.46
CA LEU A 651 17.44 -24.05 -22.61
C LEU A 651 17.48 -25.29 -21.69
N ASP A 652 16.37 -25.61 -21.02
CA ASP A 652 16.28 -26.76 -20.12
C ASP A 652 16.30 -28.10 -20.87
N HIS A 653 15.75 -28.12 -22.09
CA HIS A 653 15.86 -29.27 -22.97
C HIS A 653 17.32 -29.49 -23.41
N ALA A 654 18.03 -28.43 -23.80
CA ALA A 654 19.43 -28.51 -24.24
C ALA A 654 20.38 -29.05 -23.15
N ARG A 655 20.09 -28.78 -21.86
CA ARG A 655 20.87 -29.33 -20.73
C ARG A 655 20.39 -30.69 -20.22
N GLY A 656 19.36 -31.29 -20.83
CA GLY A 656 18.80 -32.57 -20.41
C GLY A 656 17.96 -32.53 -19.13
N ASN A 657 17.47 -31.36 -18.70
CA ASN A 657 16.59 -31.23 -17.54
C ASN A 657 15.11 -31.29 -17.97
N GLU A 658 14.64 -32.48 -18.31
CA GLU A 658 13.29 -32.68 -18.87
C GLU A 658 12.15 -32.26 -17.93
N ARG A 659 12.37 -32.31 -16.62
CA ARG A 659 11.40 -31.87 -15.61
C ARG A 659 11.14 -30.35 -15.73
N GLU A 660 12.21 -29.56 -15.75
CA GLU A 660 12.14 -28.11 -15.88
C GLU A 660 11.61 -27.68 -17.25
N ALA A 661 12.03 -28.38 -18.32
CA ALA A 661 11.48 -28.18 -19.65
C ALA A 661 9.96 -28.43 -19.68
N THR A 662 9.48 -29.46 -18.97
CA THR A 662 8.04 -29.76 -18.88
C THR A 662 7.28 -28.70 -18.08
N LEU A 663 7.87 -28.14 -17.02
CA LEU A 663 7.29 -27.02 -16.28
C LEU A 663 7.14 -25.77 -17.15
N ALA A 664 8.15 -25.46 -17.97
CA ALA A 664 8.09 -24.35 -18.94
C ALA A 664 6.98 -24.56 -20.00
N LYS A 665 6.71 -25.80 -20.44
CA LYS A 665 5.57 -26.10 -21.31
C LYS A 665 4.22 -25.84 -20.65
N LYS A 666 4.09 -26.11 -19.34
CA LYS A 666 2.86 -25.83 -18.58
C LYS A 666 2.60 -24.32 -18.42
N ALA A 667 3.65 -23.51 -18.38
CA ALA A 667 3.57 -22.04 -18.39
C ALA A 667 2.92 -21.44 -19.65
N LYS A 668 2.82 -22.22 -20.74
CA LYS A 668 2.12 -21.82 -21.98
C LYS A 668 0.61 -22.00 -21.92
N SER A 669 0.07 -22.60 -20.86
CA SER A 669 -1.38 -22.77 -20.68
C SER A 669 -1.98 -21.54 -19.98
N PRO A 670 -3.14 -21.01 -20.43
CA PRO A 670 -3.83 -19.89 -19.78
C PRO A 670 -4.30 -20.16 -18.33
N THR A 671 -4.09 -21.36 -17.79
CA THR A 671 -4.50 -21.81 -16.45
C THR A 671 -3.34 -21.95 -15.44
N PHE A 672 -2.21 -21.28 -15.66
CA PHE A 672 -0.92 -21.54 -14.98
C PHE A 672 -0.87 -21.24 -13.46
N SER A 673 -1.79 -20.46 -12.89
CA SER A 673 -1.65 -19.95 -11.50
C SER A 673 -1.70 -21.01 -10.38
N LYS A 674 -2.13 -22.25 -10.64
CA LYS A 674 -2.41 -23.27 -9.61
C LYS A 674 -1.24 -24.21 -9.24
N HIS A 675 -0.06 -24.08 -9.83
CA HIS A 675 0.97 -25.14 -9.76
C HIS A 675 2.32 -24.76 -9.14
N ALA A 676 2.50 -23.52 -8.67
CA ALA A 676 3.76 -23.07 -8.06
C ALA A 676 4.07 -23.71 -6.68
N ASP A 677 3.04 -24.17 -5.94
CA ASP A 677 3.18 -24.58 -4.52
C ASP A 677 3.96 -25.90 -4.28
N ASN A 678 4.19 -26.72 -5.30
CA ASN A 678 4.78 -28.05 -5.13
C ASN A 678 6.22 -28.21 -5.64
N SER A 679 6.77 -27.27 -6.41
CA SER A 679 8.11 -27.42 -7.02
C SER A 679 9.24 -26.72 -6.27
N THR A 680 8.97 -25.62 -5.57
CA THR A 680 9.98 -24.79 -4.90
C THR A 680 10.45 -25.35 -3.55
N LYS A 681 9.65 -26.18 -2.90
CA LYS A 681 10.03 -26.91 -1.67
C LYS A 681 11.25 -27.84 -1.83
N LEU A 682 11.60 -28.25 -3.05
CA LEU A 682 12.76 -29.13 -3.31
C LEU A 682 14.02 -28.40 -3.77
N CYS A 683 13.93 -27.21 -4.38
CA CYS A 683 15.12 -26.42 -4.72
C CYS A 683 15.78 -25.79 -3.48
N ALA A 684 14.97 -25.43 -2.47
CA ALA A 684 15.48 -24.87 -1.21
C ALA A 684 16.30 -25.86 -0.37
N SER A 685 16.12 -27.18 -0.54
CA SER A 685 16.86 -28.19 0.22
C SER A 685 18.29 -28.41 -0.27
N ASP A 686 18.59 -28.14 -1.55
CA ASP A 686 19.93 -28.38 -2.12
C ASP A 686 20.86 -27.15 -2.07
N ASN A 687 20.31 -25.93 -1.97
CA ASN A 687 21.08 -24.67 -1.94
C ASN A 687 21.64 -24.25 -0.56
N ARG A 688 21.37 -24.99 0.53
CA ARG A 688 21.86 -24.62 1.88
C ARG A 688 23.36 -24.90 2.13
N LYS A 689 24.09 -25.49 1.17
CA LYS A 689 25.48 -25.92 1.41
C LYS A 689 26.58 -24.91 1.06
N ASN A 690 26.30 -23.79 0.40
CA ASN A 690 27.33 -22.83 -0.04
C ASN A 690 26.97 -21.34 0.21
N CYS A 691 26.63 -20.97 1.45
CA CYS A 691 26.67 -19.57 1.90
C CYS A 691 27.69 -19.42 3.03
N PRO A 692 28.53 -18.35 3.07
CA PRO A 692 29.49 -18.16 4.15
C PRO A 692 28.75 -17.86 5.45
N SER A 693 29.03 -18.65 6.50
CA SER A 693 28.53 -18.40 7.85
C SER A 693 29.16 -17.13 8.44
N MET A 694 28.37 -16.12 8.78
CA MET A 694 28.81 -15.07 9.70
C MET A 694 28.74 -15.58 11.14
N ASN A 695 29.84 -15.41 11.87
CA ASN A 695 30.07 -15.89 13.23
C ASN A 695 29.06 -15.33 14.25
N GLY A 696 28.47 -16.25 15.03
CA GLY A 696 27.80 -15.98 16.30
C GLY A 696 27.81 -17.27 17.13
N SER A 697 28.54 -17.28 18.23
CA SER A 697 28.84 -18.45 19.04
C SER A 697 27.61 -19.08 19.70
N ALA A 698 27.35 -20.36 19.45
CA ALA A 698 26.66 -21.24 20.40
C ALA A 698 27.09 -22.70 20.18
N ARG A 699 27.43 -23.38 21.28
CA ARG A 699 28.08 -24.69 21.35
C ARG A 699 27.21 -25.83 20.79
N CYS A 700 27.83 -26.69 19.99
CA CYS A 700 27.32 -27.98 19.55
C CYS A 700 27.03 -28.95 20.71
N VAL A 701 25.85 -29.59 20.68
CA VAL A 701 25.61 -30.91 21.28
C VAL A 701 25.16 -31.84 20.15
N LYS A 702 25.93 -32.89 19.87
CA LYS A 702 25.61 -33.96 18.92
C LYS A 702 24.81 -35.06 19.61
N SER A 703 23.84 -35.66 18.91
CA SER A 703 23.58 -37.12 18.83
C SER A 703 22.24 -37.39 18.08
N PRO A 704 21.86 -38.65 17.78
CA PRO A 704 22.29 -39.40 16.61
C PRO A 704 21.13 -39.82 15.69
N SER A 705 21.43 -40.04 14.41
CA SER A 705 20.53 -40.67 13.42
C SER A 705 20.23 -42.14 13.74
N PRO A 706 19.03 -42.64 13.39
CA PRO A 706 18.95 -43.97 12.79
C PRO A 706 17.94 -44.15 11.64
N LYS A 707 18.50 -44.74 10.57
CA LYS A 707 18.00 -45.77 9.64
C LYS A 707 16.51 -46.18 9.65
N ALA A 708 16.00 -46.19 8.41
CA ALA A 708 14.92 -46.96 7.81
C ALA A 708 14.50 -48.29 8.46
N LYS A 709 13.17 -48.53 8.47
CA LYS A 709 12.47 -49.70 7.90
C LYS A 709 10.95 -49.62 8.18
N SER A 710 10.14 -49.75 7.13
CA SER A 710 8.76 -50.26 7.15
C SER A 710 8.78 -51.81 7.07
N PRO A 711 7.67 -52.59 7.08
CA PRO A 711 6.24 -52.31 7.34
C PRO A 711 5.55 -53.37 8.26
N THR A 712 4.21 -53.28 8.37
CA THR A 712 3.17 -54.35 8.57
C THR A 712 2.45 -54.56 9.93
N PHE A 713 1.12 -54.36 9.84
CA PHE A 713 -0.05 -55.13 10.31
C PHE A 713 -0.39 -55.41 11.81
N SER A 714 -1.56 -54.86 12.17
CA SER A 714 -2.75 -55.45 12.84
C SER A 714 -2.82 -55.81 14.34
N LYS A 715 -3.87 -55.22 14.95
CA LYS A 715 -4.88 -55.77 15.90
C LYS A 715 -4.41 -56.42 17.21
N HIS A 716 -4.83 -55.84 18.34
CA HIS A 716 -5.83 -56.45 19.24
C HIS A 716 -6.35 -55.45 20.27
N ALA A 717 -7.57 -55.70 20.74
CA ALA A 717 -8.40 -54.87 21.59
C ALA A 717 -8.30 -55.22 23.09
N ASP A 718 -8.89 -54.32 23.87
CA ASP A 718 -9.66 -54.50 25.11
C ASP A 718 -9.07 -54.30 26.52
N ASN A 719 -9.82 -53.43 27.21
CA ASN A 719 -10.22 -53.40 28.63
C ASN A 719 -9.23 -52.90 29.70
N SER A 720 -9.54 -51.73 30.27
CA SER A 720 -10.41 -51.67 31.47
C SER A 720 -10.59 -50.24 32.00
N THR A 721 -11.85 -49.88 32.25
CA THR A 721 -12.33 -48.71 33.02
C THR A 721 -12.08 -48.88 34.53
N LYS A 722 -11.75 -47.79 35.26
CA LYS A 722 -12.64 -47.14 36.24
C LYS A 722 -11.97 -46.06 37.14
N LEU A 723 -12.74 -44.97 37.30
CA LEU A 723 -13.01 -44.17 38.50
C LEU A 723 -11.88 -43.41 39.20
N CYS A 724 -12.06 -42.08 39.27
CA CYS A 724 -11.86 -41.33 40.51
C CYS A 724 -12.77 -40.09 40.53
N ALA A 725 -13.46 -39.89 41.65
CA ALA A 725 -14.31 -38.74 41.95
C ALA A 725 -13.75 -38.00 43.16
N SER A 726 -13.70 -36.66 43.07
CA SER A 726 -13.98 -35.68 44.15
C SER A 726 -12.98 -35.61 45.34
N VAL A 727 -12.58 -34.51 46.01
CA VAL A 727 -12.98 -33.09 46.15
C VAL A 727 -11.68 -32.29 46.62
N PRO A 728 -11.66 -31.06 47.23
CA PRO A 728 -11.05 -29.85 46.62
C PRO A 728 -10.01 -29.06 47.46
N LYS A 729 -9.50 -27.98 46.85
CA LYS A 729 -9.11 -26.62 47.37
C LYS A 729 -8.23 -26.44 48.62
N THR A 730 -7.34 -25.43 48.49
CA THR A 730 -6.57 -24.59 49.47
C THR A 730 -5.06 -24.82 49.31
N ASN A 731 -4.13 -23.86 49.25
CA ASN A 731 -4.04 -22.46 49.71
C ASN A 731 -2.98 -21.72 48.86
N CYS A 732 -3.16 -20.42 48.63
CA CYS A 732 -2.04 -19.49 48.39
C CYS A 732 -1.29 -19.25 49.70
N PRO A 733 -0.02 -18.82 49.62
CA PRO A 733 0.30 -17.57 50.28
C PRO A 733 1.15 -16.64 49.40
N SER A 734 1.03 -15.39 49.78
CA SER A 734 1.58 -14.16 49.23
C SER A 734 2.83 -13.72 50.00
N TRP A 735 3.80 -13.05 49.33
CA TRP A 735 4.43 -11.76 49.70
C TRP A 735 5.90 -11.61 49.21
N ASN A 736 6.11 -10.47 48.54
CA ASN A 736 7.20 -9.49 48.62
C ASN A 736 8.69 -9.90 48.58
N GLY A 737 9.45 -9.16 47.76
CA GLY A 737 10.70 -8.56 48.24
C GLY A 737 11.71 -8.14 47.18
N SER A 738 11.79 -6.81 46.98
CA SER A 738 12.92 -5.98 46.50
C SER A 738 13.14 -5.81 44.99
#